data_AF-A0A7J6PM68-F1
#
_entry.id   AF-A0A7J6PM68-F1
#
_cell.length_a   1.000
_cell.length_b   1.000
_cell.length_c   1.000
_cell.angle_alpha   90.00
_cell.angle_beta   90.00
_cell.angle_gamma   90.00
#
_symmetry.space_group_name_H-M   'P 1'
#
loop_
_entity.id
_entity.type
_entity.pdbx_description
1 polymer ?
#
loop_
_entity_poly.entity_id
_entity_poly.type
_entity_poly.pdbx_seq_one_letter_code
_entity_poly.pdbx_strand_id
1 'polypeptide(L)'
;MASFASRRLQKERAEWRKDHPFGFSAKPMANPDGKGQNLFRWICGIPGRAGTPWEGATYKLTMDFSEDYPGKPPKCKFVFVNGKVLFHPNIYPSGTVCLSILNEDEDWKPSITIKQILLGVQDLLDNPNSASPAQAEPFQLFTQNKEEYLRRVKQQAKDVANGGQKLFRITVVVEFMTPHTVLLATTKPFAKDAVDAIKLICEEHGLLFEKLEGYKDRAELYEAVASAEACIVRSDVCDEEFFSHAKKLKVLVRAGAGVDAIDLPAATNHGVCVQNTPGQNSNAVAELAFGMLLAHKRNHFDGNSGTEIRGKFMILAAQGFGMDIYAYDPFLTPDQIADLGAEPLYDVPSIFKCDVVSLHVPATRETKRSIDEKLLRSMPKGGILINTARKDIIQEADLLKALAERPDLSYLADDKPDNTEDIEEALGASRVKKQVIGVLGADSLVAALVWQFLVTPKKMGAQTAQANSNSGIAAAKQIVEFFRGGLVKHQVNINGPALFLALAGPVQPTACIYLGLLDIVKRGSTEGMRVLGQDLGFDDPGTAGSLGTVPLWMIEEWMLRLCPSSLSSVEIMFSTFSGESEELPNDNYDRPLSARPDARPPYVIVVHSCKGGVGKSTVAFNLSLALADSGLDVGLVDADVMGPSLPAFVKPEEGHVYPTAAGSLRCQSFGWLDVHKVAKQGAGLSAQSAKEVVAMMLTQTDYGSVKYLVVDCPPGTGDIPNLLLGGGVHPSCAVVVTTPHKLSLMDTKLGVDKIRRDGVTIGAIVENMAYLECPDCSRVIHPFGEADPRAALGLGDEVPVVELPIEATLSTSFTAPRDSPPGAGAPRGVKGIYDRLPMVIQDWGTFIACLAVSM
;
A
#
# COMPACT_ATOMS: atom_id res chain seq x y z
N MET A 1 -9.80 -58.60 -19.99
CA MET A 1 -11.27 -58.76 -19.96
C MET A 1 -11.78 -58.13 -18.67
N ALA A 2 -12.83 -57.29 -18.70
CA ALA A 2 -13.39 -56.72 -17.47
C ALA A 2 -13.90 -57.83 -16.53
N SER A 3 -13.59 -57.73 -15.22
CA SER A 3 -14.00 -58.69 -14.19
C SER A 3 -15.54 -58.79 -14.13
N PHE A 4 -16.05 -59.93 -13.64
CA PHE A 4 -17.49 -60.14 -13.50
C PHE A 4 -18.13 -59.02 -12.64
N ALA A 5 -17.47 -58.66 -11.54
CA ALA A 5 -17.84 -57.54 -10.68
C ALA A 5 -17.90 -56.20 -11.45
N SER A 6 -16.86 -55.90 -12.25
CA SER A 6 -16.84 -54.68 -13.07
C SER A 6 -18.01 -54.59 -14.05
N ARG A 7 -18.37 -55.70 -14.71
CA ARG A 7 -19.52 -55.73 -15.63
C ARG A 7 -20.85 -55.56 -14.89
N ARG A 8 -21.00 -56.18 -13.71
CA ARG A 8 -22.20 -56.01 -12.87
C ARG A 8 -22.34 -54.56 -12.42
N LEU A 9 -21.27 -53.92 -11.95
CA LEU A 9 -21.29 -52.52 -11.48
C LEU A 9 -21.57 -51.52 -12.62
N GLN A 10 -21.07 -51.79 -13.82
CA GLN A 10 -21.42 -51.00 -15.01
C GLN A 10 -22.92 -51.13 -15.36
N LYS A 11 -23.49 -52.33 -15.21
CA LYS A 11 -24.93 -52.55 -15.40
C LYS A 11 -25.77 -51.82 -14.34
N GLU A 12 -25.42 -51.92 -13.06
CA GLU A 12 -26.07 -51.17 -11.96
C GLU A 12 -26.03 -49.66 -12.22
N ARG A 13 -24.90 -49.13 -12.69
CA ARG A 13 -24.77 -47.71 -13.05
C ARG A 13 -25.67 -47.30 -14.21
N ALA A 14 -25.77 -48.14 -15.23
CA ALA A 14 -26.66 -47.89 -16.36
C ALA A 14 -28.13 -47.94 -15.94
N GLU A 15 -28.49 -48.88 -15.06
CA GLU A 15 -29.84 -49.00 -14.50
C GLU A 15 -30.19 -47.82 -13.59
N TRP A 16 -29.28 -47.39 -12.70
CA TRP A 16 -29.47 -46.21 -11.85
C TRP A 16 -29.72 -44.93 -12.64
N ARG A 17 -29.01 -44.73 -13.76
CA ARG A 17 -29.21 -43.58 -14.65
C ARG A 17 -30.56 -43.59 -15.35
N LYS A 18 -31.14 -44.79 -15.58
CA LYS A 18 -32.46 -44.93 -16.19
C LYS A 18 -33.57 -44.68 -15.17
N ASP A 19 -33.43 -45.23 -13.97
CA ASP A 19 -34.45 -45.18 -12.93
C ASP A 19 -33.80 -45.22 -11.54
N HIS A 20 -33.94 -44.12 -10.79
CA HIS A 20 -33.58 -44.01 -9.38
C HIS A 20 -34.68 -43.28 -8.61
N PRO A 21 -34.87 -43.58 -7.30
CA PRO A 21 -35.89 -42.93 -6.50
C PRO A 21 -35.64 -41.42 -6.36
N PHE A 22 -36.70 -40.63 -6.28
CA PHE A 22 -36.61 -39.16 -6.15
C PHE A 22 -35.78 -38.76 -4.91
N GLY A 23 -34.86 -37.82 -5.10
CA GLY A 23 -33.96 -37.31 -4.05
C GLY A 23 -32.76 -38.20 -3.72
N PHE A 24 -32.69 -39.43 -4.22
CA PHE A 24 -31.51 -40.29 -4.04
C PHE A 24 -30.43 -40.00 -5.07
N SER A 25 -29.17 -40.16 -4.68
CA SER A 25 -28.03 -40.13 -5.60
C SER A 25 -27.09 -41.30 -5.36
N ALA A 26 -26.45 -41.79 -6.42
CA ALA A 26 -25.40 -42.80 -6.35
C ALA A 26 -24.47 -42.65 -7.56
N LYS A 27 -23.18 -42.43 -7.34
CA LYS A 27 -22.18 -42.31 -8.41
C LYS A 27 -20.82 -42.89 -8.02
N PRO A 28 -20.07 -43.50 -8.96
CA PRO A 28 -18.67 -43.84 -8.76
C PRO A 28 -17.85 -42.59 -8.37
N MET A 29 -16.94 -42.73 -7.41
CA MET A 29 -16.00 -41.69 -7.01
C MET A 29 -14.91 -41.51 -8.08
N ALA A 30 -14.27 -40.34 -8.11
CA ALA A 30 -13.08 -40.15 -8.94
C ALA A 30 -11.93 -41.05 -8.45
N ASN A 31 -11.05 -41.45 -9.35
CA ASN A 31 -9.81 -42.11 -8.95
C ASN A 31 -8.91 -41.13 -8.18
N PRO A 32 -8.06 -41.61 -7.24
CA PRO A 32 -7.15 -40.75 -6.49
C PRO A 32 -6.15 -39.96 -7.34
N ASP A 33 -5.91 -40.40 -8.58
CA ASP A 33 -5.05 -39.72 -9.57
C ASP A 33 -5.80 -38.68 -10.41
N GLY A 34 -7.09 -38.45 -10.14
CA GLY A 34 -7.96 -37.56 -10.89
C GLY A 34 -8.33 -38.05 -12.30
N LYS A 35 -7.84 -39.23 -12.73
CA LYS A 35 -8.02 -39.76 -14.08
C LYS A 35 -9.04 -40.90 -14.08
N GLY A 36 -10.26 -40.58 -14.47
CA GLY A 36 -11.35 -41.56 -14.59
C GLY A 36 -12.08 -41.80 -13.27
N GLN A 37 -12.85 -42.89 -13.21
CA GLN A 37 -13.76 -43.17 -12.10
C GLN A 37 -13.50 -44.55 -11.51
N ASN A 38 -13.55 -44.63 -10.18
CA ASN A 38 -13.41 -45.85 -9.43
C ASN A 38 -14.76 -46.58 -9.39
N LEU A 39 -14.94 -47.57 -10.26
CA LEU A 39 -16.19 -48.35 -10.32
C LEU A 39 -16.48 -49.16 -9.04
N PHE A 40 -15.46 -49.42 -8.20
CA PHE A 40 -15.60 -50.19 -6.96
C PHE A 40 -15.83 -49.32 -5.72
N ARG A 41 -15.90 -47.99 -5.87
CA ARG A 41 -16.17 -47.08 -4.75
C ARG A 41 -17.14 -45.98 -5.15
N TRP A 42 -18.30 -45.95 -4.52
CA TRP A 42 -19.38 -45.02 -4.85
C TRP A 42 -19.69 -44.08 -3.69
N ILE A 43 -20.10 -42.86 -4.03
CA ILE A 43 -20.72 -41.92 -3.10
C ILE A 43 -22.22 -41.85 -3.39
N CYS A 44 -23.03 -41.99 -2.34
CA CYS A 44 -24.48 -42.04 -2.39
C CYS A 44 -25.08 -40.97 -1.47
N GLY A 45 -26.26 -40.48 -1.80
CA GLY A 45 -27.05 -39.59 -0.97
C GLY A 45 -28.44 -40.17 -0.75
N ILE A 46 -28.86 -40.24 0.52
CA ILE A 46 -30.15 -40.77 0.95
C ILE A 46 -30.95 -39.61 1.54
N PRO A 47 -32.09 -39.20 0.96
CA PRO A 47 -32.92 -38.16 1.54
C PRO A 47 -33.62 -38.69 2.79
N GLY A 48 -33.82 -37.85 3.80
CA GLY A 48 -34.72 -38.15 4.90
C GLY A 48 -36.17 -38.26 4.42
N ARG A 49 -36.92 -39.25 4.93
CA ARG A 49 -38.33 -39.43 4.56
C ARG A 49 -39.19 -38.34 5.20
N ALA A 50 -40.14 -37.79 4.44
CA ALA A 50 -41.06 -36.79 4.96
C ALA A 50 -41.90 -37.36 6.12
N GLY A 51 -42.12 -36.57 7.17
CA GLY A 51 -42.82 -36.99 8.38
C GLY A 51 -41.99 -37.82 9.36
N THR A 52 -40.70 -38.03 9.09
CA THR A 52 -39.79 -38.75 10.01
C THR A 52 -38.76 -37.81 10.65
N PRO A 53 -38.10 -38.21 11.75
CA PRO A 53 -37.11 -37.37 12.42
C PRO A 53 -35.90 -36.98 11.55
N TRP A 54 -35.73 -37.66 10.42
CA TRP A 54 -34.66 -37.45 9.46
C TRP A 54 -35.03 -36.48 8.32
N GLU A 55 -36.29 -36.01 8.27
CA GLU A 55 -36.78 -35.09 7.23
C GLU A 55 -35.92 -33.82 7.10
N GLY A 56 -35.80 -33.33 5.85
CA GLY A 56 -35.16 -32.04 5.55
C GLY A 56 -33.66 -32.11 5.26
N ALA A 57 -33.03 -33.29 5.33
CA ALA A 57 -31.61 -33.49 5.06
C ALA A 57 -31.34 -34.59 4.02
N THR A 58 -30.14 -34.58 3.43
CA THR A 58 -29.62 -35.69 2.60
C THR A 58 -28.37 -36.28 3.24
N TYR A 59 -28.43 -37.55 3.61
CA TYR A 59 -27.36 -38.26 4.32
C TYR A 59 -26.41 -38.92 3.32
N LYS A 60 -25.14 -38.49 3.34
CA LYS A 60 -24.10 -39.02 2.45
C LYS A 60 -23.53 -40.34 2.97
N LEU A 61 -23.38 -41.31 2.09
CA LEU A 61 -22.88 -42.66 2.37
C LEU A 61 -21.90 -43.11 1.28
N THR A 62 -20.78 -43.70 1.68
CA THR A 62 -19.85 -44.39 0.78
C THR A 62 -20.21 -45.87 0.67
N MET A 63 -20.10 -46.43 -0.54
CA MET A 63 -20.36 -47.84 -0.84
C MET A 63 -19.11 -48.44 -1.50
N ASP A 64 -18.42 -49.31 -0.77
CA ASP A 64 -17.19 -49.98 -1.19
C ASP A 64 -17.50 -51.42 -1.65
N PHE A 65 -17.17 -51.74 -2.89
CA PHE A 65 -17.37 -53.05 -3.51
C PHE A 65 -16.05 -53.84 -3.56
N SER A 66 -16.13 -55.16 -3.41
CA SER A 66 -14.98 -56.07 -3.62
C SER A 66 -15.03 -56.71 -5.01
N GLU A 67 -13.93 -57.34 -5.43
CA GLU A 67 -13.89 -58.15 -6.67
C GLU A 67 -14.83 -59.37 -6.64
N ASP A 68 -15.27 -59.79 -5.45
CA ASP A 68 -16.24 -60.87 -5.27
C ASP A 68 -17.70 -60.40 -5.49
N TYR A 69 -17.95 -59.11 -5.75
CA TYR A 69 -19.30 -58.59 -5.98
C TYR A 69 -19.91 -59.15 -7.30
N PRO A 70 -21.19 -59.56 -7.33
CA PRO A 70 -22.23 -59.49 -6.30
C PRO A 70 -22.32 -60.72 -5.39
N GLY A 71 -21.35 -61.65 -5.43
CA GLY A 71 -21.29 -62.78 -4.50
C GLY A 71 -21.25 -62.31 -3.04
N LYS A 72 -20.46 -61.26 -2.76
CA LYS A 72 -20.43 -60.58 -1.46
C LYS A 72 -21.12 -59.21 -1.50
N PRO A 73 -21.78 -58.77 -0.40
CA PRO A 73 -22.37 -57.44 -0.30
C PRO A 73 -21.31 -56.33 -0.31
N PRO A 74 -21.67 -55.10 -0.72
CA PRO A 74 -20.80 -53.94 -0.53
C PRO A 74 -20.79 -53.49 0.93
N LYS A 75 -19.70 -52.84 1.35
CA LYS A 75 -19.63 -52.18 2.65
C LYS A 75 -20.16 -50.76 2.52
N CYS A 76 -21.20 -50.44 3.29
CA CYS A 76 -21.84 -49.12 3.29
C CYS A 76 -21.45 -48.35 4.56
N LYS A 77 -20.95 -47.11 4.41
CA LYS A 77 -20.54 -46.26 5.54
C LYS A 77 -21.05 -44.83 5.40
N PHE A 78 -21.75 -44.33 6.41
CA PHE A 78 -22.13 -42.91 6.48
C PHE A 78 -20.90 -42.01 6.61
N VAL A 79 -20.91 -40.89 5.91
CA VAL A 79 -19.90 -39.83 6.04
C VAL A 79 -20.12 -39.11 7.38
N PHE A 80 -19.04 -38.76 8.07
CA PHE A 80 -19.13 -38.03 9.34
C PHE A 80 -19.56 -36.59 9.10
N VAL A 81 -20.43 -36.07 9.97
CA VAL A 81 -20.88 -34.69 9.96
C VAL A 81 -20.33 -34.03 11.21
N ASN A 82 -19.56 -32.94 11.06
CA ASN A 82 -18.86 -32.27 12.18
C ASN A 82 -18.00 -33.21 13.05
N GLY A 83 -17.33 -34.17 12.40
CA GLY A 83 -16.50 -35.18 13.08
C GLY A 83 -17.29 -36.23 13.88
N LYS A 84 -18.63 -36.26 13.76
CA LYS A 84 -19.52 -37.20 14.43
C LYS A 84 -20.19 -38.14 13.44
N VAL A 85 -20.36 -39.39 13.86
CA VAL A 85 -21.13 -40.41 13.13
C VAL A 85 -22.63 -40.16 13.30
N LEU A 86 -23.44 -40.71 12.39
CA LEU A 86 -24.90 -40.68 12.49
C LEU A 86 -25.37 -41.34 13.80
N PHE A 87 -26.19 -40.62 14.55
CA PHE A 87 -26.68 -41.01 15.88
C PHE A 87 -27.85 -42.00 15.73
N HIS A 88 -27.53 -43.27 15.50
CA HIS A 88 -28.51 -44.29 15.17
C HIS A 88 -28.13 -45.67 15.76
N PRO A 89 -29.10 -46.45 16.30
CA PRO A 89 -28.81 -47.72 16.98
C PRO A 89 -28.05 -48.74 16.12
N ASN A 90 -28.29 -48.78 14.80
CA ASN A 90 -27.70 -49.78 13.89
C ASN A 90 -26.53 -49.25 13.04
N ILE A 91 -25.92 -48.13 13.39
CA ILE A 91 -24.73 -47.60 12.70
C ILE A 91 -23.54 -47.77 13.64
N TYR A 92 -22.43 -48.37 13.19
CA TYR A 92 -21.24 -48.50 14.01
C TYR A 92 -20.53 -47.15 14.21
N PRO A 93 -19.70 -46.98 15.26
CA PRO A 93 -18.86 -45.79 15.43
C PRO A 93 -17.97 -45.46 14.22
N SER A 94 -17.63 -46.47 13.41
CA SER A 94 -16.89 -46.33 12.15
C SER A 94 -17.73 -45.76 10.98
N GLY A 95 -19.02 -45.52 11.18
CA GLY A 95 -19.99 -45.14 10.14
C GLY A 95 -20.59 -46.33 9.39
N THR A 96 -20.11 -47.55 9.62
CA THR A 96 -20.57 -48.75 8.92
C THR A 96 -22.03 -49.05 9.26
N VAL A 97 -22.85 -49.34 8.24
CA VAL A 97 -24.28 -49.68 8.40
C VAL A 97 -24.43 -51.16 8.77
N CYS A 98 -25.17 -51.45 9.84
CA CYS A 98 -25.59 -52.81 10.19
C CYS A 98 -27.01 -53.06 9.65
N LEU A 99 -27.10 -53.80 8.54
CA LEU A 99 -28.36 -54.16 7.90
C LEU A 99 -28.23 -55.60 7.37
N SER A 100 -29.27 -56.43 7.50
CA SER A 100 -29.18 -57.86 7.15
C SER A 100 -28.91 -58.10 5.66
N ILE A 101 -29.42 -57.22 4.78
CA ILE A 101 -29.11 -57.23 3.34
C ILE A 101 -27.71 -56.70 3.00
N LEU A 102 -26.88 -56.39 4.00
CA LEU A 102 -25.46 -56.06 3.85
C LEU A 102 -24.55 -57.06 4.59
N ASN A 103 -25.13 -58.13 5.14
CA ASN A 103 -24.40 -59.21 5.80
C ASN A 103 -24.43 -60.48 4.93
N GLU A 104 -23.26 -61.07 4.66
CA GLU A 104 -23.09 -62.25 3.81
C GLU A 104 -23.79 -63.49 4.38
N ASP A 105 -23.88 -63.58 5.71
CA ASP A 105 -24.43 -64.75 6.42
C ASP A 105 -25.92 -64.61 6.78
N GLU A 106 -26.58 -63.51 6.37
CA GLU A 106 -27.99 -63.24 6.67
C GLU A 106 -28.84 -63.16 5.38
N ASP A 107 -29.31 -61.96 5.01
CA ASP A 107 -30.31 -61.76 3.96
C ASP A 107 -29.70 -61.33 2.61
N TRP A 108 -28.37 -61.30 2.48
CA TRP A 108 -27.73 -60.92 1.22
C TRP A 108 -28.07 -61.90 0.08
N LYS A 109 -28.42 -61.34 -1.08
CA LYS A 109 -28.62 -62.10 -2.32
C LYS A 109 -27.92 -61.36 -3.46
N PRO A 110 -27.19 -62.05 -4.36
CA PRO A 110 -26.55 -61.41 -5.51
C PRO A 110 -27.49 -60.68 -6.47
N SER A 111 -28.80 -60.89 -6.36
CA SER A 111 -29.85 -60.18 -7.10
C SER A 111 -30.19 -58.80 -6.51
N ILE A 112 -29.76 -58.48 -5.28
CA ILE A 112 -30.03 -57.19 -4.64
C ILE A 112 -29.25 -56.09 -5.37
N THR A 113 -29.97 -55.02 -5.74
CA THR A 113 -29.45 -53.88 -6.50
C THR A 113 -29.01 -52.73 -5.59
N ILE A 114 -28.22 -51.79 -6.12
CA ILE A 114 -27.84 -50.56 -5.38
C ILE A 114 -29.09 -49.77 -4.94
N LYS A 115 -30.14 -49.78 -5.77
CA LYS A 115 -31.45 -49.18 -5.45
C LYS A 115 -32.10 -49.81 -4.23
N GLN A 116 -32.13 -51.14 -4.15
CA GLN A 116 -32.70 -51.85 -3.01
C GLN A 116 -31.87 -51.65 -1.73
N ILE A 117 -30.55 -51.56 -1.85
CA ILE A 117 -29.67 -51.26 -0.72
C ILE A 117 -30.00 -49.87 -0.15
N LEU A 118 -30.01 -48.83 -0.99
CA LEU A 118 -30.23 -47.45 -0.52
C LEU A 118 -31.63 -47.24 0.07
N LEU A 119 -32.66 -47.87 -0.51
CA LEU A 119 -34.01 -47.88 0.06
C LEU A 119 -34.06 -48.63 1.41
N GLY A 120 -33.36 -49.76 1.53
CA GLY A 120 -33.25 -50.50 2.79
C GLY A 120 -32.52 -49.70 3.88
N VAL A 121 -31.50 -48.94 3.51
CA VAL A 121 -30.81 -48.03 4.44
C VAL A 121 -31.72 -46.87 4.86
N GLN A 122 -32.49 -46.27 3.95
CA GLN A 122 -33.47 -45.24 4.32
C GLN A 122 -34.54 -45.79 5.28
N ASP A 123 -35.02 -47.02 5.03
CA ASP A 123 -36.01 -47.66 5.91
C ASP A 123 -35.46 -48.00 7.28
N LEU A 124 -34.19 -48.42 7.36
CA LEU A 124 -33.48 -48.66 8.61
C LEU A 124 -33.39 -47.39 9.48
N LEU A 125 -33.19 -46.21 8.87
CA LEU A 125 -33.15 -44.94 9.60
C LEU A 125 -34.48 -44.67 10.32
N ASP A 126 -35.61 -44.92 9.63
CA ASP A 126 -36.94 -44.70 10.16
C ASP A 126 -37.35 -45.78 11.16
N ASN A 127 -36.91 -47.03 10.93
CA ASN A 127 -37.25 -48.22 11.71
C ASN A 127 -35.99 -48.94 12.23
N PRO A 128 -35.36 -48.47 13.33
CA PRO A 128 -34.18 -49.12 13.88
C PRO A 128 -34.46 -50.55 14.32
N ASN A 129 -33.56 -51.48 13.97
CA ASN A 129 -33.63 -52.87 14.41
C ASN A 129 -33.07 -53.03 15.84
N SER A 130 -33.93 -53.24 16.82
CA SER A 130 -33.52 -53.41 18.22
C SER A 130 -32.77 -54.72 18.51
N ALA A 131 -32.77 -55.70 17.59
CA ALA A 131 -32.07 -56.97 17.76
C ALA A 131 -30.57 -56.91 17.45
N SER A 132 -30.09 -55.82 16.81
CA SER A 132 -28.67 -55.69 16.42
C SER A 132 -28.11 -54.27 16.68
N PRO A 133 -27.96 -53.85 17.96
CA PRO A 133 -27.42 -52.53 18.28
C PRO A 133 -25.92 -52.45 18.00
N ALA A 134 -25.52 -51.48 17.18
CA ALA A 134 -24.14 -51.13 16.85
C ALA A 134 -23.59 -49.96 17.69
N GLN A 135 -24.47 -49.08 18.20
CA GLN A 135 -24.13 -48.02 19.15
C GLN A 135 -24.98 -48.14 20.41
N ALA A 136 -24.31 -48.20 21.58
CA ALA A 136 -24.97 -48.42 22.87
C ALA A 136 -25.88 -47.24 23.30
N GLU A 137 -25.42 -46.00 23.15
CA GLU A 137 -26.15 -44.82 23.61
C GLU A 137 -27.44 -44.53 22.80
N PRO A 138 -27.43 -44.49 21.45
CA PRO A 138 -28.65 -44.37 20.66
C PRO A 138 -29.63 -45.51 20.92
N PHE A 139 -29.15 -46.75 21.12
CA PHE A 139 -30.00 -47.91 21.43
C PHE A 139 -30.68 -47.78 22.80
N GLN A 140 -29.93 -47.40 23.84
CA GLN A 140 -30.48 -47.18 25.18
C GLN A 140 -31.52 -46.06 25.16
N LEU A 141 -31.23 -44.93 24.53
CA LEU A 141 -32.20 -43.84 24.41
C LEU A 141 -33.42 -44.24 23.58
N PHE A 142 -33.24 -44.94 22.45
CA PHE A 142 -34.37 -45.41 21.65
C PHE A 142 -35.32 -46.33 22.43
N THR A 143 -34.77 -47.16 23.32
CA THR A 143 -35.54 -48.15 24.10
C THR A 143 -36.12 -47.59 25.39
N GLN A 144 -35.36 -46.74 26.11
CA GLN A 144 -35.71 -46.28 27.46
C GLN A 144 -36.21 -44.83 27.50
N ASN A 145 -35.80 -43.98 26.55
CA ASN A 145 -36.17 -42.56 26.51
C ASN A 145 -36.32 -42.07 25.06
N LYS A 146 -37.40 -42.53 24.42
CA LYS A 146 -37.66 -42.29 23.00
C LYS A 146 -37.76 -40.80 22.66
N GLU A 147 -38.24 -39.96 23.58
CA GLU A 147 -38.32 -38.51 23.38
C GLU A 147 -36.94 -37.86 23.23
N GLU A 148 -36.00 -38.19 24.13
CA GLU A 148 -34.63 -37.68 24.05
C GLU A 148 -33.90 -38.20 22.81
N TYR A 149 -34.13 -39.47 22.43
CA TYR A 149 -33.62 -40.01 21.16
C TYR A 149 -34.11 -39.18 19.96
N LEU A 150 -35.43 -38.97 19.85
CA LEU A 150 -36.03 -38.21 18.76
C LEU A 150 -35.54 -36.76 18.74
N ARG A 151 -35.34 -36.14 19.91
CA ARG A 151 -34.79 -34.78 20.03
C ARG A 151 -33.38 -34.70 19.45
N ARG A 152 -32.51 -35.65 19.78
CA ARG A 152 -31.12 -35.69 19.28
C ARG A 152 -31.05 -36.01 17.79
N VAL A 153 -31.88 -36.92 17.30
CA VAL A 153 -31.97 -37.22 15.86
C VAL A 153 -32.44 -36.01 15.07
N LYS A 154 -33.50 -35.32 15.52
CA LYS A 154 -33.97 -34.08 14.87
C LYS A 154 -32.92 -32.97 14.90
N GLN A 155 -32.16 -32.85 16.00
CA GLN A 155 -31.06 -31.90 16.07
C GLN A 155 -29.96 -32.26 15.07
N GLN A 156 -29.56 -33.52 14.98
CA GLN A 156 -28.55 -33.96 14.02
C GLN A 156 -29.06 -33.83 12.58
N ALA A 157 -30.34 -34.08 12.31
CA ALA A 157 -30.95 -33.86 11.00
C ALA A 157 -30.90 -32.39 10.59
N LYS A 158 -31.15 -31.46 11.52
CA LYS A 158 -30.93 -30.02 11.29
C LYS A 158 -29.46 -29.70 11.04
N ASP A 159 -28.55 -30.30 11.80
CA ASP A 159 -27.10 -30.11 11.60
C ASP A 159 -26.67 -30.62 10.21
N VAL A 160 -27.23 -31.73 9.73
CA VAL A 160 -26.99 -32.28 8.38
C VAL A 160 -27.65 -31.41 7.30
N ALA A 161 -28.89 -30.96 7.49
CA ALA A 161 -29.63 -30.10 6.56
C ALA A 161 -28.95 -28.75 6.36
N ASN A 162 -28.41 -28.19 7.44
CA ASN A 162 -27.67 -26.94 7.43
C ASN A 162 -26.20 -27.15 7.00
N GLY A 163 -25.80 -28.36 6.59
CA GLY A 163 -24.45 -28.68 6.11
C GLY A 163 -23.36 -28.69 7.19
N GLY A 164 -23.70 -28.64 8.47
CA GLY A 164 -22.75 -28.47 9.56
C GLY A 164 -22.26 -27.03 9.75
N GLN A 165 -23.16 -26.03 9.68
CA GLN A 165 -22.78 -24.64 9.98
C GLN A 165 -22.10 -24.54 11.36
N LYS A 166 -20.86 -24.05 11.38
CA LYS A 166 -20.24 -23.57 12.61
C LYS A 166 -20.75 -22.16 12.87
N LEU A 167 -21.44 -21.96 13.99
CA LEU A 167 -21.62 -20.64 14.59
C LEU A 167 -20.26 -20.17 15.10
N PHE A 168 -19.71 -19.13 14.49
CA PHE A 168 -18.52 -18.44 14.99
C PHE A 168 -18.97 -17.22 15.76
N ARG A 169 -18.58 -17.14 17.04
CA ARG A 169 -18.73 -15.94 17.85
C ARG A 169 -17.46 -15.11 17.67
N ILE A 170 -17.57 -13.96 17.02
CA ILE A 170 -16.50 -12.97 16.99
C ILE A 170 -16.90 -11.85 17.95
N THR A 171 -16.24 -11.80 19.10
CA THR A 171 -16.29 -10.64 19.99
C THR A 171 -15.17 -9.70 19.56
N VAL A 172 -15.53 -8.58 18.94
CA VAL A 172 -14.57 -7.53 18.62
C VAL A 172 -14.46 -6.64 19.86
N VAL A 173 -13.38 -6.81 20.61
CA VAL A 173 -12.98 -5.87 21.67
C VAL A 173 -12.25 -4.72 20.98
N VAL A 174 -12.84 -3.53 20.98
CA VAL A 174 -12.20 -2.32 20.47
C VAL A 174 -11.39 -1.73 21.62
N GLU A 175 -10.10 -2.06 21.70
CA GLU A 175 -9.18 -1.33 22.57
C GLU A 175 -8.88 0.03 21.91
N PHE A 176 -9.37 1.11 22.53
CA PHE A 176 -9.03 2.46 22.11
C PHE A 176 -7.55 2.72 22.43
N MET A 177 -6.73 2.90 21.40
CA MET A 177 -5.44 3.57 21.59
C MET A 177 -5.71 4.98 22.12
N THR A 178 -4.91 5.41 23.09
CA THR A 178 -4.94 6.78 23.59
C THR A 178 -4.73 7.76 22.42
N PRO A 179 -5.56 8.80 22.28
CA PRO A 179 -5.47 9.74 21.16
C PRO A 179 -4.14 10.49 21.17
N HIS A 180 -3.54 10.68 19.99
CA HIS A 180 -2.24 11.35 19.84
C HIS A 180 -2.35 12.85 20.15
N THR A 181 -1.37 13.40 20.85
CA THR A 181 -1.33 14.83 21.20
C THR A 181 -0.61 15.65 20.13
N VAL A 182 -1.28 16.69 19.64
CA VAL A 182 -0.77 17.69 18.70
C VAL A 182 -0.63 19.02 19.41
N LEU A 183 0.59 19.53 19.51
CA LEU A 183 0.90 20.84 20.08
C LEU A 183 1.04 21.89 18.97
N LEU A 184 0.29 22.98 19.06
CA LEU A 184 0.55 24.21 18.30
C LEU A 184 1.42 25.14 19.14
N ALA A 185 2.71 25.24 18.83
CA ALA A 185 3.66 26.06 19.57
C ALA A 185 4.18 27.22 18.71
N THR A 186 3.82 28.47 19.05
CA THR A 186 4.29 29.64 18.30
C THR A 186 4.59 30.85 19.19
N THR A 187 5.76 31.46 19.04
CA THR A 187 6.09 32.79 19.59
C THR A 187 5.25 33.89 18.96
N LYS A 188 4.90 33.73 17.68
CA LYS A 188 4.02 34.64 16.92
C LYS A 188 2.70 33.93 16.60
N PRO A 189 1.62 34.26 17.34
CA PRO A 189 0.33 33.59 17.24
C PRO A 189 -0.23 33.57 15.81
N PHE A 190 -1.05 32.55 15.52
CA PHE A 190 -1.89 32.55 14.34
C PHE A 190 -3.11 33.47 14.53
N ALA A 191 -3.78 33.82 13.43
CA ALA A 191 -5.09 34.42 13.53
C ALA A 191 -6.06 33.45 14.21
N LYS A 192 -7.01 33.96 15.00
CA LYS A 192 -7.97 33.13 15.75
C LYS A 192 -8.66 32.09 14.86
N ASP A 193 -9.17 32.52 13.70
CA ASP A 193 -9.87 31.64 12.76
C ASP A 193 -8.98 30.50 12.23
N ALA A 194 -7.67 30.74 12.11
CA ALA A 194 -6.73 29.70 11.73
C ALA A 194 -6.49 28.69 12.86
N VAL A 195 -6.38 29.16 14.10
CA VAL A 195 -6.28 28.28 15.28
C VAL A 195 -7.53 27.43 15.42
N ASP A 196 -8.72 28.03 15.26
CA ASP A 196 -10.00 27.34 15.33
C ASP A 196 -10.12 26.28 14.22
N ALA A 197 -9.66 26.58 13.00
CA ALA A 197 -9.63 25.62 11.90
C ALA A 197 -8.62 24.47 12.13
N ILE A 198 -7.41 24.76 12.62
CA ILE A 198 -6.41 23.75 12.98
C ILE A 198 -6.96 22.82 14.07
N LYS A 199 -7.52 23.41 15.12
CA LYS A 199 -8.14 22.68 16.24
C LYS A 199 -9.25 21.76 15.73
N LEU A 200 -10.17 22.29 14.92
CA LEU A 200 -11.28 21.53 14.34
C LEU A 200 -10.76 20.33 13.53
N ILE A 201 -9.75 20.53 12.67
CA ILE A 201 -9.15 19.45 11.88
C ILE A 201 -8.58 18.36 12.81
N CYS A 202 -7.82 18.74 13.85
CA CYS A 202 -7.27 17.78 14.79
C CYS A 202 -8.38 17.00 15.55
N GLU A 203 -9.36 17.72 16.10
CA GLU A 203 -10.44 17.14 16.93
C GLU A 203 -11.38 16.24 16.11
N GLU A 204 -11.78 16.65 14.89
CA GLU A 204 -12.57 15.81 13.97
C GLU A 204 -11.86 14.50 13.62
N HIS A 205 -10.54 14.46 13.78
CA HIS A 205 -9.70 13.32 13.44
C HIS A 205 -9.24 12.53 14.68
N GLY A 206 -9.82 12.83 15.85
CA GLY A 206 -9.54 12.11 17.10
C GLY A 206 -8.17 12.41 17.71
N LEU A 207 -7.54 13.53 17.34
CA LEU A 207 -6.28 14.00 17.91
C LEU A 207 -6.55 14.97 19.05
N LEU A 208 -5.76 14.88 20.13
CA LEU A 208 -5.81 15.85 21.22
C LEU A 208 -5.06 17.11 20.82
N PHE A 209 -5.72 18.26 20.83
CA PHE A 209 -5.11 19.54 20.45
C PHE A 209 -4.70 20.34 21.68
N GLU A 210 -3.41 20.66 21.78
CA GLU A 210 -2.82 21.54 22.78
C GLU A 210 -2.21 22.78 22.12
N LYS A 211 -2.14 23.89 22.86
CA LYS A 211 -1.70 25.17 22.30
C LYS A 211 -0.82 25.94 23.26
N LEU A 212 0.32 26.41 22.76
CA LEU A 212 1.23 27.34 23.42
C LEU A 212 1.54 28.51 22.46
N GLU A 213 0.96 29.68 22.74
CA GLU A 213 1.12 30.88 21.90
C GLU A 213 1.73 32.04 22.70
N GLY A 214 2.65 32.79 22.08
CA GLY A 214 3.21 34.01 22.64
C GLY A 214 4.18 33.80 23.80
N TYR A 215 4.72 32.58 23.96
CA TYR A 215 5.72 32.27 24.98
C TYR A 215 6.99 33.11 24.80
N LYS A 216 7.63 33.47 25.93
CA LYS A 216 8.85 34.30 25.94
C LYS A 216 10.06 33.52 26.40
N ASP A 217 9.84 32.48 27.20
CA ASP A 217 10.88 31.58 27.68
C ASP A 217 10.83 30.24 26.92
N ARG A 218 11.99 29.72 26.54
CA ARG A 218 12.11 28.40 25.90
C ARG A 218 11.78 27.27 26.87
N ALA A 219 11.89 27.50 28.18
CA ALA A 219 11.46 26.53 29.18
C ALA A 219 9.98 26.14 29.04
N GLU A 220 9.10 27.11 28.72
CA GLU A 220 7.68 26.88 28.47
C GLU A 220 7.47 25.95 27.25
N LEU A 221 8.26 26.15 26.20
CA LEU A 221 8.23 25.31 24.99
C LEU A 221 8.69 23.88 25.31
N TYR A 222 9.75 23.73 26.10
CA TYR A 222 10.31 22.43 26.48
C TYR A 222 9.34 21.62 27.34
N GLU A 223 8.65 22.27 28.28
CA GLU A 223 7.61 21.64 29.10
C GLU A 223 6.43 21.18 28.24
N ALA A 224 5.94 22.04 27.33
CA ALA A 224 4.82 21.71 26.47
C ALA A 224 5.12 20.59 25.46
N VAL A 225 6.32 20.57 24.87
CA VAL A 225 6.66 19.57 23.85
C VAL A 225 6.97 18.19 24.44
N ALA A 226 7.28 18.10 25.74
CA ALA A 226 7.64 16.84 26.39
C ALA A 226 6.53 15.78 26.35
N SER A 227 5.26 16.20 26.35
CA SER A 227 4.08 15.33 26.23
C SER A 227 3.55 15.19 24.80
N ALA A 228 3.97 16.06 23.88
CA ALA A 228 3.44 16.11 22.52
C ALA A 228 4.00 15.00 21.63
N GLU A 229 3.14 14.42 20.79
CA GLU A 229 3.54 13.44 19.76
C GLU A 229 3.67 14.09 18.38
N ALA A 230 2.99 15.22 18.15
CA ALA A 230 3.19 16.08 17.00
C ALA A 230 3.27 17.54 17.42
N CYS A 231 4.02 18.34 16.66
CA CYS A 231 4.16 19.77 16.92
C CYS A 231 4.05 20.59 15.62
N ILE A 232 3.26 21.67 15.66
CA ILE A 232 3.20 22.68 14.60
C ILE A 232 3.95 23.92 15.09
N VAL A 233 4.95 24.35 14.32
CA VAL A 233 5.75 25.56 14.59
C VAL A 233 5.76 26.51 13.40
N ARG A 234 6.13 27.77 13.61
CA ARG A 234 6.29 28.75 12.52
C ARG A 234 7.74 29.04 12.20
N SER A 235 8.33 30.01 12.88
CA SER A 235 9.75 30.41 12.71
C SER A 235 10.50 30.24 14.03
N ASP A 236 9.91 29.46 14.91
CA ASP A 236 10.39 29.11 16.23
C ASP A 236 11.62 28.22 16.10
N VAL A 237 12.60 28.41 17.00
CA VAL A 237 13.89 27.71 16.93
C VAL A 237 13.74 26.31 17.53
N CYS A 238 14.02 25.30 16.72
CA CYS A 238 14.01 23.88 17.10
C CYS A 238 15.42 23.31 16.89
N ASP A 239 16.28 23.48 17.88
CA ASP A 239 17.66 22.97 17.91
C ASP A 239 17.78 21.65 18.69
N GLU A 240 19.00 21.13 18.86
CA GLU A 240 19.27 19.92 19.65
C GLU A 240 18.66 19.95 21.06
N GLU A 241 18.67 21.10 21.73
CA GLU A 241 18.08 21.24 23.06
C GLU A 241 16.56 21.02 23.02
N PHE A 242 15.86 21.59 22.04
CA PHE A 242 14.43 21.33 21.81
C PHE A 242 14.15 19.84 21.61
N PHE A 243 14.89 19.18 20.72
CA PHE A 243 14.66 17.76 20.42
C PHE A 243 14.97 16.84 21.61
N SER A 244 15.96 17.18 22.44
CA SER A 244 16.28 16.43 23.66
C SER A 244 15.15 16.43 24.70
N HIS A 245 14.31 17.47 24.72
CA HIS A 245 13.13 17.58 25.59
C HIS A 245 11.88 16.95 24.95
N ALA A 246 11.83 16.88 23.62
CA ALA A 246 10.71 16.38 22.83
C ALA A 246 10.66 14.84 22.74
N LYS A 247 10.71 14.14 23.89
CA LYS A 247 10.94 12.68 23.98
C LYS A 247 9.89 11.80 23.29
N LYS A 248 8.69 12.32 23.06
CA LYS A 248 7.57 11.60 22.42
C LYS A 248 7.29 12.10 21.00
N LEU A 249 7.97 13.15 20.57
CA LEU A 249 7.68 13.83 19.32
C LEU A 249 8.02 12.91 18.15
N LYS A 250 7.04 12.69 17.28
CA LYS A 250 7.14 11.85 16.09
C LYS A 250 7.20 12.69 14.82
N VAL A 251 6.47 13.81 14.80
CA VAL A 251 6.42 14.73 13.67
C VAL A 251 6.44 16.20 14.11
N LEU A 252 7.26 16.99 13.44
CA LEU A 252 7.33 18.44 13.54
C LEU A 252 6.96 19.03 12.18
N VAL A 253 5.84 19.74 12.09
CA VAL A 253 5.44 20.40 10.84
C VAL A 253 5.67 21.90 10.94
N ARG A 254 6.54 22.40 10.08
CA ARG A 254 6.79 23.82 9.90
C ARG A 254 5.67 24.41 9.05
N ALA A 255 4.87 25.30 9.63
CA ALA A 255 3.86 26.07 8.92
C ALA A 255 4.49 27.18 8.05
N GLY A 256 4.91 26.76 6.86
CA GLY A 256 5.38 27.55 5.71
C GLY A 256 6.54 26.84 4.99
N ALA A 257 7.18 27.49 4.01
CA ALA A 257 8.26 26.88 3.21
C ALA A 257 9.67 26.68 3.87
N GLY A 258 10.28 27.73 4.45
CA GLY A 258 11.67 27.66 4.97
C GLY A 258 11.82 26.92 6.30
N VAL A 259 12.93 26.19 6.48
CA VAL A 259 13.21 25.34 7.65
C VAL A 259 14.52 25.73 8.36
N ASP A 260 15.02 26.93 8.10
CA ASP A 260 16.33 27.43 8.56
C ASP A 260 16.44 27.51 10.11
N ALA A 261 15.31 27.61 10.81
CA ALA A 261 15.22 27.65 12.27
C ALA A 261 15.20 26.25 12.91
N ILE A 262 15.26 25.18 12.11
CA ILE A 262 15.15 23.79 12.55
C ILE A 262 16.48 23.07 12.28
N ASP A 263 17.08 22.50 13.32
CA ASP A 263 18.25 21.63 13.21
C ASP A 263 17.82 20.25 12.68
N LEU A 264 17.87 20.08 11.35
CA LEU A 264 17.47 18.84 10.69
C LEU A 264 18.35 17.62 11.08
N PRO A 265 19.68 17.74 11.25
CA PRO A 265 20.51 16.68 11.82
C PRO A 265 20.07 16.26 13.23
N ALA A 266 19.79 17.21 14.13
CA ALA A 266 19.28 16.90 15.46
C ALA A 266 17.94 16.16 15.38
N ALA A 267 16.99 16.68 14.61
CA ALA A 267 15.69 16.05 14.39
C ALA A 267 15.83 14.60 13.92
N THR A 268 16.75 14.36 12.99
CA THR A 268 17.08 13.02 12.47
C THR A 268 17.61 12.08 13.56
N ASN A 269 18.55 12.56 14.38
CA ASN A 269 19.15 11.77 15.46
C ASN A 269 18.13 11.37 16.53
N HIS A 270 17.13 12.23 16.77
CA HIS A 270 16.02 11.96 17.69
C HIS A 270 14.85 11.20 17.04
N GLY A 271 14.95 10.85 15.76
CA GLY A 271 13.90 10.13 15.03
C GLY A 271 12.62 10.94 14.85
N VAL A 272 12.72 12.25 14.60
CA VAL A 272 11.57 13.12 14.39
C VAL A 272 11.40 13.42 12.90
N CYS A 273 10.21 13.20 12.35
CA CYS A 273 9.87 13.61 10.98
C CYS A 273 9.65 15.12 10.90
N VAL A 274 10.46 15.84 10.13
CA VAL A 274 10.28 17.27 9.89
C VAL A 274 9.64 17.48 8.53
N GLN A 275 8.49 18.15 8.50
CA GLN A 275 7.79 18.52 7.27
C GLN A 275 7.65 20.04 7.15
N ASN A 276 7.41 20.52 5.94
CA ASN A 276 7.06 21.92 5.67
C ASN A 276 5.76 22.01 4.83
N THR A 277 5.24 23.23 4.64
CA THR A 277 4.01 23.45 3.86
C THR A 277 4.29 24.30 2.61
N PRO A 278 4.93 23.72 1.57
CA PRO A 278 5.27 24.45 0.36
C PRO A 278 4.01 24.91 -0.39
N GLY A 279 4.12 26.03 -1.10
CA GLY A 279 3.04 26.58 -1.94
C GLY A 279 1.94 27.35 -1.20
N GLN A 280 1.81 27.24 0.13
CA GLN A 280 0.72 27.88 0.89
C GLN A 280 0.80 29.41 0.95
N ASN A 281 1.96 29.99 0.64
CA ASN A 281 2.23 31.43 0.60
C ASN A 281 2.38 31.99 -0.82
N SER A 282 2.16 31.19 -1.86
CA SER A 282 2.36 31.55 -3.27
C SER A 282 1.62 32.82 -3.68
N ASN A 283 0.32 32.92 -3.38
CA ASN A 283 -0.48 34.10 -3.70
C ASN A 283 0.04 35.38 -3.03
N ALA A 284 0.39 35.31 -1.75
CA ALA A 284 0.89 36.47 -1.00
C ALA A 284 2.21 36.99 -1.58
N VAL A 285 3.12 36.08 -1.95
CA VAL A 285 4.40 36.43 -2.58
C VAL A 285 4.18 37.01 -3.98
N ALA A 286 3.23 36.48 -4.74
CA ALA A 286 2.85 37.01 -6.05
C ALA A 286 2.27 38.43 -5.94
N GLU A 287 1.32 38.65 -5.03
CA GLU A 287 0.73 39.98 -4.78
C GLU A 287 1.81 41.03 -4.45
N LEU A 288 2.80 40.68 -3.61
CA LEU A 288 3.90 41.57 -3.29
C LEU A 288 4.78 41.86 -4.52
N ALA A 289 5.10 40.86 -5.34
CA ALA A 289 5.88 41.04 -6.56
C ALA A 289 5.20 42.03 -7.53
N PHE A 290 3.89 41.88 -7.75
CA PHE A 290 3.10 42.84 -8.54
C PHE A 290 3.01 44.20 -7.86
N GLY A 291 2.85 44.25 -6.54
CA GLY A 291 2.83 45.48 -5.77
C GLY A 291 4.12 46.29 -5.94
N MET A 292 5.28 45.62 -5.84
CA MET A 292 6.58 46.24 -6.10
C MET A 292 6.72 46.71 -7.55
N LEU A 293 6.32 45.89 -8.53
CA LEU A 293 6.34 46.27 -9.93
C LEU A 293 5.48 47.51 -10.20
N LEU A 294 4.23 47.53 -9.70
CA LEU A 294 3.30 48.63 -9.88
C LEU A 294 3.79 49.90 -9.18
N ALA A 295 4.27 49.78 -7.94
CA ALA A 295 4.86 50.90 -7.23
C ALA A 295 6.01 51.50 -8.05
N HIS A 296 6.95 50.68 -8.52
CA HIS A 296 8.06 51.15 -9.34
C HIS A 296 7.60 51.78 -10.67
N LYS A 297 6.69 51.13 -11.42
CA LYS A 297 6.18 51.65 -12.70
C LYS A 297 5.32 52.90 -12.57
N ARG A 298 4.77 53.15 -11.38
CA ARG A 298 4.02 54.36 -11.03
C ARG A 298 4.86 55.37 -10.25
N ASN A 299 6.18 55.30 -10.45
CA ASN A 299 7.13 56.21 -9.84
C ASN A 299 6.98 56.30 -8.30
N HIS A 300 6.85 55.16 -7.63
CA HIS A 300 6.68 55.07 -6.17
C HIS A 300 5.56 55.99 -5.64
N PHE A 301 4.57 56.28 -6.50
CA PHE A 301 3.44 57.16 -6.24
C PHE A 301 3.83 58.62 -5.89
N ASP A 302 4.93 59.11 -6.44
CA ASP A 302 5.46 60.47 -6.19
C ASP A 302 4.71 61.62 -6.88
N GLY A 303 3.70 61.29 -7.69
CA GLY A 303 2.92 62.25 -8.47
C GLY A 303 3.48 62.54 -9.86
N ASN A 304 4.66 62.01 -10.23
CA ASN A 304 5.19 62.08 -11.59
C ASN A 304 4.52 61.03 -12.50
N SER A 305 4.62 61.25 -13.82
CA SER A 305 4.04 60.36 -14.83
C SER A 305 4.76 59.01 -14.90
N GLY A 306 4.06 57.94 -14.55
CA GLY A 306 4.55 56.55 -14.66
C GLY A 306 4.35 55.94 -16.05
N THR A 307 4.55 54.62 -16.16
CA THR A 307 4.30 53.84 -17.39
C THR A 307 3.40 52.64 -17.13
N GLU A 308 2.64 52.24 -18.15
CA GLU A 308 1.78 51.05 -18.09
C GLU A 308 2.62 49.76 -18.13
N ILE A 309 2.05 48.68 -17.57
CA ILE A 309 2.64 47.33 -17.60
C ILE A 309 2.01 46.42 -18.67
N ARG A 310 0.90 46.84 -19.30
CA ARG A 310 0.25 46.10 -20.39
C ARG A 310 1.21 45.94 -21.56
N GLY A 311 1.27 44.74 -22.14
CA GLY A 311 2.17 44.40 -23.24
C GLY A 311 3.65 44.32 -22.84
N LYS A 312 3.96 44.23 -21.54
CA LYS A 312 5.31 43.93 -21.02
C LYS A 312 5.37 42.49 -20.51
N PHE A 313 6.57 41.93 -20.43
CA PHE A 313 6.79 40.51 -20.12
C PHE A 313 6.95 40.22 -18.62
N MET A 314 6.30 39.20 -18.05
CA MET A 314 6.45 38.77 -16.62
C MET A 314 5.89 37.35 -16.37
N ILE A 315 6.29 36.68 -15.27
CA ILE A 315 5.80 35.35 -14.82
C ILE A 315 4.49 35.43 -13.99
N LEU A 316 3.59 34.44 -14.19
CA LEU A 316 2.30 34.05 -13.54
C LEU A 316 1.45 35.08 -12.73
N ALA A 317 0.12 34.99 -12.91
CA ALA A 317 -0.94 35.95 -12.51
C ALA A 317 -0.96 37.30 -13.26
N ALA A 318 -0.08 37.48 -14.25
CA ALA A 318 0.00 38.69 -15.07
C ALA A 318 -1.00 38.75 -16.24
N GLN A 319 -1.71 37.66 -16.54
CA GLN A 319 -2.65 37.61 -17.69
C GLN A 319 -3.78 38.64 -17.52
N GLY A 320 -4.24 38.85 -16.27
CA GLY A 320 -5.24 39.87 -15.96
C GLY A 320 -4.79 41.31 -16.24
N PHE A 321 -3.47 41.55 -16.29
CA PHE A 321 -2.88 42.85 -16.66
C PHE A 321 -2.55 42.96 -18.15
N GLY A 322 -2.82 41.93 -18.95
CA GLY A 322 -2.51 41.89 -20.39
C GLY A 322 -1.01 41.89 -20.67
N MET A 323 -0.24 41.18 -19.84
CA MET A 323 1.19 40.93 -20.02
C MET A 323 1.41 39.62 -20.78
N ASP A 324 2.43 39.58 -21.62
CA ASP A 324 2.87 38.35 -22.27
C ASP A 324 3.75 37.57 -21.29
N ILE A 325 3.40 36.31 -21.01
CA ILE A 325 4.02 35.55 -19.93
C ILE A 325 4.95 34.50 -20.50
N TYR A 326 6.20 34.51 -20.03
CA TYR A 326 7.20 33.50 -20.35
C TYR A 326 7.73 32.91 -19.06
N ALA A 327 7.96 31.60 -19.00
CA ALA A 327 8.50 30.95 -17.81
C ALA A 327 9.48 29.84 -18.17
N TYR A 328 10.46 29.65 -17.29
CA TYR A 328 11.36 28.51 -17.32
C TYR A 328 11.48 27.99 -15.90
N ASP A 329 11.26 26.68 -15.76
CA ASP A 329 11.48 25.93 -14.54
C ASP A 329 12.15 24.61 -14.96
N PRO A 330 13.29 24.23 -14.36
CA PRO A 330 14.00 23.01 -14.75
C PRO A 330 13.24 21.72 -14.36
N PHE A 331 12.16 21.82 -13.58
CA PHE A 331 11.37 20.68 -13.10
C PHE A 331 9.97 20.59 -13.72
N LEU A 332 9.50 21.64 -14.40
CA LEU A 332 8.21 21.61 -15.09
C LEU A 332 8.41 21.34 -16.58
N THR A 333 7.53 20.52 -17.15
CA THR A 333 7.51 20.30 -18.60
C THR A 333 6.96 21.54 -19.33
N PRO A 334 7.30 21.73 -20.63
CA PRO A 334 6.74 22.80 -21.43
C PRO A 334 5.20 22.83 -21.43
N ASP A 335 4.56 21.67 -21.41
CA ASP A 335 3.09 21.54 -21.36
C ASP A 335 2.54 22.02 -20.01
N GLN A 336 3.18 21.66 -18.89
CA GLN A 336 2.78 22.14 -17.56
C GLN A 336 2.91 23.67 -17.45
N ILE A 337 3.93 24.25 -18.07
CA ILE A 337 4.12 25.71 -18.12
C ILE A 337 3.03 26.38 -18.98
N ALA A 338 2.70 25.78 -20.13
CA ALA A 338 1.63 26.24 -21.02
C ALA A 338 0.25 26.18 -20.35
N ASP A 339 -0.04 25.11 -19.62
CA ASP A 339 -1.29 24.93 -18.86
C ASP A 339 -1.48 25.99 -17.76
N LEU A 340 -0.37 26.48 -17.20
CA LEU A 340 -0.36 27.60 -16.26
C LEU A 340 -0.46 28.99 -16.94
N GLY A 341 -0.59 29.02 -18.27
CA GLY A 341 -0.82 30.23 -19.05
C GLY A 341 0.44 31.02 -19.40
N ALA A 342 1.61 30.36 -19.42
CA ALA A 342 2.90 30.95 -19.79
C ALA A 342 3.51 30.25 -21.02
N GLU A 343 4.25 30.99 -21.85
CA GLU A 343 5.04 30.43 -22.93
C GLU A 343 6.35 29.83 -22.36
N PRO A 344 6.65 28.55 -22.63
CA PRO A 344 7.83 27.90 -22.07
C PRO A 344 9.12 28.40 -22.73
N LEU A 345 10.08 28.79 -21.89
CA LEU A 345 11.48 29.01 -22.27
C LEU A 345 12.32 27.81 -21.83
N TYR A 346 13.51 27.66 -22.40
CA TYR A 346 14.37 26.47 -22.23
C TYR A 346 15.68 26.74 -21.48
N ASP A 347 15.99 28.00 -21.18
CA ASP A 347 17.20 28.38 -20.46
C ASP A 347 17.06 29.73 -19.74
N VAL A 348 17.90 29.93 -18.71
CA VAL A 348 17.93 31.16 -17.90
C VAL A 348 18.30 32.41 -18.73
N PRO A 349 19.34 32.40 -19.59
CA PRO A 349 19.67 33.57 -20.42
C PRO A 349 18.50 34.09 -21.27
N SER A 350 17.64 33.21 -21.76
CA SER A 350 16.45 33.58 -22.54
C SER A 350 15.43 34.36 -21.69
N ILE A 351 15.24 34.00 -20.42
CA ILE A 351 14.36 34.74 -19.50
C ILE A 351 14.86 36.17 -19.33
N PHE A 352 16.17 36.36 -19.23
CA PHE A 352 16.77 37.70 -19.07
C PHE A 352 16.63 38.59 -20.31
N LYS A 353 15.97 38.13 -21.38
CA LYS A 353 15.56 38.97 -22.52
C LYS A 353 14.21 39.68 -22.32
N CYS A 354 13.47 39.31 -21.29
CA CYS A 354 12.20 39.94 -20.93
C CYS A 354 12.38 41.34 -20.31
N ASP A 355 11.37 42.20 -20.46
CA ASP A 355 11.34 43.55 -19.87
C ASP A 355 11.33 43.50 -18.33
N VAL A 356 10.64 42.50 -17.77
CA VAL A 356 10.60 42.23 -16.33
C VAL A 356 10.93 40.77 -16.08
N VAL A 357 11.90 40.52 -15.20
CA VAL A 357 12.31 39.20 -14.74
C VAL A 357 11.94 39.10 -13.27
N SER A 358 11.19 38.07 -12.88
CA SER A 358 10.83 37.82 -11.48
C SER A 358 11.39 36.48 -11.03
N LEU A 359 12.18 36.48 -9.96
CA LEU A 359 12.89 35.30 -9.46
C LEU A 359 12.08 34.62 -8.35
N HIS A 360 11.81 33.32 -8.54
CA HIS A 360 11.05 32.48 -7.61
C HIS A 360 11.75 31.13 -7.31
N VAL A 361 13.05 31.05 -7.56
CA VAL A 361 13.83 29.80 -7.42
C VAL A 361 14.35 29.61 -5.99
N PRO A 362 14.50 28.38 -5.48
CA PRO A 362 15.18 28.13 -4.21
C PRO A 362 16.67 28.47 -4.29
N ALA A 363 17.29 28.79 -3.15
CA ALA A 363 18.75 28.93 -3.06
C ALA A 363 19.40 27.55 -2.88
N THR A 364 19.83 26.95 -3.98
CA THR A 364 20.55 25.68 -4.04
C THR A 364 22.02 25.92 -4.36
N ARG A 365 22.83 24.87 -4.45
CA ARG A 365 24.23 25.01 -4.87
C ARG A 365 24.34 25.57 -6.29
N GLU A 366 23.39 25.20 -7.16
CA GLU A 366 23.33 25.56 -8.58
C GLU A 366 22.83 27.00 -8.79
N THR A 367 21.88 27.45 -7.97
CA THR A 367 21.29 28.79 -8.10
C THR A 367 22.00 29.86 -7.29
N LYS A 368 22.80 29.48 -6.28
CA LYS A 368 23.59 30.42 -5.48
C LYS A 368 24.54 31.22 -6.36
N ARG A 369 24.44 32.56 -6.29
CA ARG A 369 25.23 33.53 -7.08
C ARG A 369 25.17 33.27 -8.59
N SER A 370 24.07 32.65 -9.06
CA SER A 370 23.89 32.33 -10.48
C SER A 370 23.49 33.55 -11.31
N ILE A 371 22.91 34.57 -10.68
CA ILE A 371 22.57 35.83 -11.35
C ILE A 371 23.78 36.76 -11.28
N ASP A 372 24.56 36.72 -12.35
CA ASP A 372 25.83 37.42 -12.52
C ASP A 372 25.70 38.69 -13.38
N GLU A 373 26.81 39.41 -13.51
CA GLU A 373 26.89 40.65 -14.31
C GLU A 373 26.44 40.42 -15.76
N LYS A 374 26.77 39.26 -16.33
CA LYS A 374 26.48 38.93 -17.73
C LYS A 374 24.97 38.83 -17.96
N LEU A 375 24.24 38.15 -17.08
CA LEU A 375 22.79 38.04 -17.15
C LEU A 375 22.12 39.40 -16.96
N LEU A 376 22.54 40.17 -15.96
CA LEU A 376 22.00 41.51 -15.68
C LEU A 376 22.19 42.46 -16.87
N ARG A 377 23.35 42.45 -17.51
CA ARG A 377 23.62 43.27 -18.71
C ARG A 377 22.85 42.82 -19.94
N SER A 378 22.47 41.55 -19.99
CA SER A 378 21.75 40.98 -21.12
C SER A 378 20.30 41.43 -21.20
N MET A 379 19.79 42.05 -20.12
CA MET A 379 18.44 42.62 -20.03
C MET A 379 18.23 43.79 -20.98
N PRO A 380 17.02 43.93 -21.55
CA PRO A 380 16.66 45.03 -22.44
C PRO A 380 16.77 46.39 -21.74
N LYS A 381 16.72 47.46 -22.53
CA LYS A 381 16.77 48.82 -22.00
C LYS A 381 15.53 49.08 -21.13
N GLY A 382 15.72 49.53 -19.89
CA GLY A 382 14.62 49.70 -18.93
C GLY A 382 14.23 48.42 -18.18
N GLY A 383 15.06 47.38 -18.25
CA GLY A 383 14.80 46.08 -17.63
C GLY A 383 14.61 46.16 -16.12
N ILE A 384 13.71 45.34 -15.59
CA ILE A 384 13.42 45.27 -14.15
C ILE A 384 13.64 43.84 -13.66
N LEU A 385 14.52 43.68 -12.67
CA LEU A 385 14.69 42.43 -11.95
C LEU A 385 13.95 42.49 -10.62
N ILE A 386 13.08 41.52 -10.35
CA ILE A 386 12.32 41.38 -9.11
C ILE A 386 12.80 40.11 -8.40
N ASN A 387 13.22 40.21 -7.15
CA ASN A 387 13.64 39.08 -6.34
C ASN A 387 12.75 38.92 -5.10
N THR A 388 11.81 37.99 -5.15
CA THR A 388 11.03 37.55 -3.98
C THR A 388 11.47 36.17 -3.47
N ALA A 389 12.58 35.65 -3.97
CA ALA A 389 13.10 34.33 -3.68
C ALA A 389 14.08 34.32 -2.50
N ARG A 390 15.37 34.52 -2.76
CA ARG A 390 16.47 34.55 -1.79
C ARG A 390 17.56 35.50 -2.26
N LYS A 391 18.17 36.25 -1.34
CA LYS A 391 19.30 37.14 -1.66
C LYS A 391 20.51 36.39 -2.22
N ASP A 392 20.79 35.19 -1.70
CA ASP A 392 21.94 34.34 -2.07
C ASP A 392 22.01 33.92 -3.55
N ILE A 393 20.90 34.05 -4.29
CA ILE A 393 20.83 33.72 -5.71
C ILE A 393 21.54 34.79 -6.56
N ILE A 394 21.64 36.01 -6.04
CA ILE A 394 22.27 37.15 -6.70
C ILE A 394 23.76 37.19 -6.36
N GLN A 395 24.60 37.44 -7.36
CA GLN A 395 25.97 37.86 -7.12
C GLN A 395 25.98 39.37 -6.80
N GLU A 396 25.98 39.70 -5.52
CA GLU A 396 25.77 41.08 -5.04
C GLU A 396 26.80 42.10 -5.56
N ALA A 397 28.07 41.70 -5.68
CA ALA A 397 29.13 42.54 -6.25
C ALA A 397 28.86 42.90 -7.72
N ASP A 398 28.32 41.95 -8.48
CA ASP A 398 27.97 42.13 -9.89
C ASP A 398 26.69 42.96 -10.05
N LEU A 399 25.74 42.81 -9.12
CA LEU A 399 24.53 43.64 -9.07
C LEU A 399 24.88 45.11 -8.87
N LEU A 400 25.76 45.42 -7.91
CA LEU A 400 26.25 46.79 -7.67
C LEU A 400 26.86 47.39 -8.94
N LYS A 401 27.74 46.63 -9.59
CA LYS A 401 28.41 47.05 -10.83
C LYS A 401 27.41 47.26 -11.97
N ALA A 402 26.46 46.34 -12.15
CA ALA A 402 25.44 46.44 -13.18
C ALA A 402 24.55 47.67 -12.97
N LEU A 403 24.08 47.94 -11.75
CA LEU A 403 23.24 49.10 -11.43
C LEU A 403 24.00 50.43 -11.60
N ALA A 404 25.28 50.48 -11.23
CA ALA A 404 26.11 51.66 -11.40
C ALA A 404 26.30 52.03 -12.90
N GLU A 405 26.42 51.02 -13.77
CA GLU A 405 26.68 51.22 -15.20
C GLU A 405 25.43 51.23 -16.10
N ARG A 406 24.34 50.58 -15.67
CA ARG A 406 23.04 50.54 -16.37
C ARG A 406 22.02 51.40 -15.63
N PRO A 407 22.00 52.71 -15.90
CA PRO A 407 21.10 53.67 -15.24
C PRO A 407 19.60 53.46 -15.48
N ASP A 408 19.26 52.60 -16.42
CA ASP A 408 17.92 52.22 -16.82
C ASP A 408 17.51 50.85 -16.25
N LEU A 409 18.44 50.09 -15.67
CA LEU A 409 18.16 48.80 -15.02
C LEU A 409 17.64 49.05 -13.60
N SER A 410 16.58 48.34 -13.23
CA SER A 410 16.01 48.41 -11.89
C SER A 410 16.07 47.06 -11.17
N TYR A 411 16.25 47.08 -9.85
CA TYR A 411 16.20 45.91 -8.99
C TYR A 411 15.24 46.14 -7.82
N LEU A 412 14.24 45.25 -7.70
CA LEU A 412 13.23 45.27 -6.65
C LEU A 412 13.35 43.98 -5.83
N ALA A 413 13.46 44.04 -4.51
CA ALA A 413 13.66 42.84 -3.69
C ALA A 413 12.86 42.82 -2.38
N ASP A 414 12.31 41.64 -2.07
CA ASP A 414 11.75 41.33 -0.74
C ASP A 414 12.83 40.78 0.22
N ASP A 415 13.91 40.21 -0.31
CA ASP A 415 15.04 39.73 0.49
C ASP A 415 16.21 40.72 0.35
N LYS A 416 16.47 41.50 1.42
CA LYS A 416 17.44 42.60 1.41
C LYS A 416 18.87 42.09 1.13
N PRO A 417 19.57 42.59 0.09
CA PRO A 417 20.99 42.28 -0.14
C PRO A 417 21.88 42.73 1.01
N ASP A 418 22.97 42.02 1.27
CA ASP A 418 23.92 42.39 2.33
C ASP A 418 24.69 43.68 2.00
N ASN A 419 24.95 43.95 0.72
CA ASN A 419 25.60 45.18 0.25
C ASN A 419 24.62 46.32 -0.07
N THR A 420 23.44 46.36 0.56
CA THR A 420 22.41 47.39 0.27
C THR A 420 22.95 48.80 0.45
N GLU A 421 23.69 49.06 1.54
CA GLU A 421 24.23 50.38 1.84
C GLU A 421 25.23 50.83 0.76
N ASP A 422 26.08 49.91 0.25
CA ASP A 422 27.02 50.18 -0.83
C ASP A 422 26.29 50.51 -2.15
N ILE A 423 25.18 49.80 -2.43
CA ILE A 423 24.32 50.07 -3.60
C ILE A 423 23.68 51.44 -3.49
N GLU A 424 23.11 51.78 -2.33
CA GLU A 424 22.49 53.08 -2.09
C GLU A 424 23.51 54.23 -2.22
N GLU A 425 24.72 54.05 -1.69
CA GLU A 425 25.81 55.03 -1.81
C GLU A 425 26.25 55.22 -3.28
N ALA A 426 26.49 54.13 -4.01
CA ALA A 426 26.90 54.18 -5.42
C ALA A 426 25.85 54.87 -6.30
N LEU A 427 24.57 54.70 -5.98
CA LEU A 427 23.46 55.36 -6.67
C LEU A 427 23.21 56.80 -6.18
N GLY A 428 23.72 57.15 -4.98
CA GLY A 428 23.38 58.34 -4.19
C GLY A 428 24.08 59.67 -4.53
N ALA A 429 25.09 59.71 -5.42
CA ALA A 429 25.77 60.97 -5.76
C ALA A 429 25.29 61.65 -7.07
N SER A 430 24.70 60.91 -8.01
CA SER A 430 24.46 61.43 -9.37
C SER A 430 22.98 61.65 -9.73
N ARG A 431 22.02 61.22 -8.91
CA ARG A 431 20.62 61.01 -9.37
C ARG A 431 19.51 61.38 -8.40
N VAL A 432 19.82 61.94 -7.24
CA VAL A 432 18.84 62.34 -6.24
C VAL A 432 18.15 63.65 -6.65
N LYS A 433 16.95 63.58 -7.23
CA LYS A 433 15.95 64.65 -7.04
C LYS A 433 15.24 64.38 -5.72
N LYS A 434 15.52 65.21 -4.71
CA LYS A 434 14.77 65.24 -3.44
C LYS A 434 13.29 65.46 -3.75
N GLN A 435 12.44 64.48 -3.45
CA GLN A 435 11.02 64.74 -3.25
C GLN A 435 10.51 63.95 -2.05
N VAL A 436 9.98 64.70 -1.09
CA VAL A 436 9.39 64.22 0.17
C VAL A 436 7.92 63.91 -0.12
N ILE A 437 7.48 62.70 0.18
CA ILE A 437 6.05 62.39 0.31
C ILE A 437 5.83 62.07 1.79
N GLY A 438 4.94 62.83 2.42
CA GLY A 438 4.70 62.76 3.85
C GLY A 438 3.79 61.60 4.29
N VAL A 439 3.87 61.32 5.61
CA VAL A 439 2.90 60.65 6.51
C VAL A 439 3.02 59.10 6.47
N LEU A 440 3.53 58.35 7.47
CA LEU A 440 3.67 58.49 8.95
C LEU A 440 4.76 57.56 9.56
N GLY A 441 5.40 58.00 10.66
CA GLY A 441 5.95 57.14 11.74
C GLY A 441 7.46 57.22 12.01
N ALA A 442 7.84 57.91 13.09
CA ALA A 442 9.21 58.08 13.64
C ALA A 442 9.82 56.70 14.01
N ASP A 443 11.04 56.30 13.63
CA ASP A 443 12.30 57.00 13.48
C ASP A 443 13.10 56.46 12.27
N SER A 444 13.86 57.34 11.60
CA SER A 444 14.77 57.06 10.46
C SER A 444 14.16 56.89 9.06
N LEU A 445 13.52 57.95 8.57
CA LEU A 445 13.19 58.17 7.14
C LEU A 445 14.34 58.90 6.42
N VAL A 446 15.49 58.23 6.25
CA VAL A 446 16.52 58.64 5.28
C VAL A 446 16.92 57.43 4.44
N ALA A 447 15.96 56.88 3.69
CA ALA A 447 16.28 56.13 2.48
C ALA A 447 15.87 57.05 1.32
N ALA A 448 16.87 57.68 0.70
CA ALA A 448 16.67 58.32 -0.59
C ALA A 448 16.23 57.21 -1.55
N LEU A 449 14.94 57.14 -1.87
CA LEU A 449 14.41 56.19 -2.84
C LEU A 449 15.10 56.47 -4.18
N VAL A 450 16.13 55.70 -4.49
CA VAL A 450 16.70 55.67 -5.82
C VAL A 450 15.69 54.94 -6.67
N TRP A 451 15.15 55.63 -7.67
CA TRP A 451 14.20 55.11 -8.64
C TRP A 451 14.47 53.68 -9.14
N GLN A 452 15.74 53.28 -9.23
CA GLN A 452 16.21 51.99 -9.73
C GLN A 452 16.28 50.88 -8.68
N PHE A 453 16.15 51.17 -7.38
CA PHE A 453 16.39 50.20 -6.31
C PHE A 453 15.30 50.29 -5.23
N LEU A 454 14.51 49.22 -5.09
CA LEU A 454 13.44 49.13 -4.08
C LEU A 454 13.62 47.86 -3.26
N VAL A 455 13.75 47.98 -1.94
CA VAL A 455 13.91 46.82 -1.07
C VAL A 455 12.95 46.94 0.11
N THR A 456 12.27 45.85 0.45
CA THR A 456 11.44 45.82 1.66
C THR A 456 12.31 45.84 2.91
N PRO A 457 11.89 46.51 4.01
CA PRO A 457 12.70 46.58 5.24
C PRO A 457 13.05 45.22 5.85
N LYS A 458 12.20 44.22 5.61
CA LYS A 458 12.38 42.82 5.97
C LYS A 458 11.60 41.97 4.99
N LYS A 459 12.00 40.70 4.86
CA LYS A 459 11.27 39.72 4.06
C LYS A 459 9.82 39.57 4.51
N MET A 460 8.91 40.01 3.66
CA MET A 460 7.49 40.15 3.99
C MET A 460 6.55 39.51 2.96
N GLY A 461 7.04 38.85 1.92
CA GLY A 461 6.19 38.19 0.90
C GLY A 461 5.21 37.17 1.46
N ALA A 462 5.52 36.50 2.57
CA ALA A 462 4.62 35.57 3.25
C ALA A 462 3.77 36.20 4.37
N GLN A 463 3.90 37.51 4.63
CA GLN A 463 3.30 38.18 5.79
C GLN A 463 1.86 38.66 5.50
N THR A 464 0.98 37.73 5.14
CA THR A 464 -0.47 37.99 5.02
C THR A 464 -1.26 37.09 5.97
N ALA A 465 -2.48 37.50 6.32
CA ALA A 465 -3.35 36.70 7.17
C ALA A 465 -3.66 35.34 6.51
N GLN A 466 -3.94 35.35 5.21
CA GLN A 466 -4.31 34.17 4.42
C GLN A 466 -3.15 33.17 4.30
N ALA A 467 -1.93 33.63 4.00
CA ALA A 467 -0.77 32.73 3.89
C ALA A 467 -0.46 32.03 5.22
N ASN A 468 -0.61 32.74 6.34
CA ASN A 468 -0.46 32.17 7.66
C ASN A 468 -1.56 31.12 7.94
N SER A 469 -2.83 31.45 7.68
CA SER A 469 -3.94 30.49 7.86
C SER A 469 -3.77 29.24 7.02
N ASN A 470 -3.46 29.39 5.73
CA ASN A 470 -3.25 28.27 4.80
C ASN A 470 -2.11 27.35 5.27
N SER A 471 -1.00 27.95 5.70
CA SER A 471 0.17 27.19 6.17
C SER A 471 -0.12 26.40 7.44
N GLY A 472 -0.89 26.96 8.37
CA GLY A 472 -1.30 26.28 9.60
C GLY A 472 -2.31 25.15 9.34
N ILE A 473 -3.32 25.39 8.50
CA ILE A 473 -4.30 24.37 8.10
C ILE A 473 -3.63 23.21 7.36
N ALA A 474 -2.71 23.52 6.44
CA ALA A 474 -1.95 22.49 5.74
C ALA A 474 -1.09 21.67 6.71
N ALA A 475 -0.49 22.30 7.72
CA ALA A 475 0.29 21.60 8.73
C ALA A 475 -0.59 20.62 9.55
N ALA A 476 -1.78 21.04 9.95
CA ALA A 476 -2.74 20.18 10.65
C ALA A 476 -3.15 18.96 9.79
N LYS A 477 -3.43 19.18 8.50
CA LYS A 477 -3.76 18.10 7.55
C LYS A 477 -2.61 17.12 7.36
N GLN A 478 -1.37 17.63 7.23
CA GLN A 478 -0.18 16.78 7.13
C GLN A 478 0.03 15.92 8.39
N ILE A 479 -0.21 16.46 9.59
CA ILE A 479 -0.15 15.68 10.83
C ILE A 479 -1.22 14.58 10.86
N VAL A 480 -2.43 14.90 10.42
CA VAL A 480 -3.51 13.93 10.26
C VAL A 480 -3.11 12.82 9.28
N GLU A 481 -2.57 13.18 8.12
CA GLU A 481 -2.10 12.23 7.10
C GLU A 481 -0.95 11.36 7.63
N PHE A 482 -0.04 11.95 8.40
CA PHE A 482 1.06 11.27 9.06
C PHE A 482 0.56 10.20 10.05
N PHE A 483 -0.37 10.52 10.94
CA PHE A 483 -0.90 9.55 11.91
C PHE A 483 -1.88 8.53 11.32
N ARG A 484 -2.59 8.86 10.24
CA ARG A 484 -3.53 7.93 9.58
C ARG A 484 -2.84 6.94 8.66
N GLY A 485 -1.81 7.36 7.93
CA GLY A 485 -1.24 6.57 6.83
C GLY A 485 0.29 6.52 6.79
N GLY A 486 0.99 7.13 7.76
CA GLY A 486 2.45 7.23 7.72
C GLY A 486 2.96 8.10 6.57
N LEU A 487 2.09 8.94 5.98
CA LEU A 487 2.43 9.79 4.84
C LEU A 487 3.46 10.84 5.27
N VAL A 488 4.62 10.83 4.62
CA VAL A 488 5.71 11.79 4.85
C VAL A 488 5.87 12.80 3.72
N LYS A 489 4.76 13.11 3.03
CA LYS A 489 4.75 14.09 1.94
C LYS A 489 5.24 15.43 2.47
N HIS A 490 6.25 16.01 1.79
CA HIS A 490 6.94 17.25 2.20
C HIS A 490 7.90 17.13 3.40
N GLN A 491 8.37 15.91 3.71
CA GLN A 491 9.48 15.72 4.64
C GLN A 491 10.77 16.35 4.12
N VAL A 492 11.51 17.01 5.01
CA VAL A 492 12.75 17.73 4.69
C VAL A 492 14.01 17.16 5.34
N ASN A 493 13.89 16.22 6.29
CA ASN A 493 15.02 15.53 6.93
C ASN A 493 15.04 14.03 6.64
N ILE A 494 16.21 13.39 6.76
CA ILE A 494 16.39 11.96 6.45
C ILE A 494 16.17 11.14 7.71
N ASN A 495 15.04 10.46 7.87
CA ASN A 495 14.89 9.49 8.95
C ASN A 495 15.21 8.08 8.44
N GLY A 496 15.99 7.31 9.21
CA GLY A 496 16.23 5.90 8.92
C GLY A 496 14.94 5.08 8.98
N PRO A 497 14.89 3.87 8.37
CA PRO A 497 13.70 3.02 8.30
C PRO A 497 13.06 2.67 9.66
N ALA A 498 13.81 2.80 10.76
CA ALA A 498 13.33 2.59 12.13
C ALA A 498 12.17 3.52 12.55
N LEU A 499 12.12 4.78 12.05
CA LEU A 499 11.01 5.68 12.37
C LEU A 499 9.72 5.25 11.66
N PHE A 500 9.81 4.81 10.41
CA PHE A 500 8.67 4.32 9.63
C PHE A 500 8.03 3.08 10.27
N LEU A 501 8.85 2.14 10.78
CA LEU A 501 8.37 0.95 11.49
C LEU A 501 7.81 1.24 12.89
N ALA A 502 8.32 2.25 13.60
CA ALA A 502 7.78 2.67 14.89
C ALA A 502 6.42 3.39 14.77
N LEU A 503 6.16 4.01 13.61
CA LEU A 503 4.89 4.67 13.27
C LEU A 503 3.86 3.69 12.68
N ALA A 504 4.32 2.66 11.98
CA ALA A 504 3.53 1.50 11.56
C ALA A 504 3.23 0.51 12.71
N GLY A 505 3.01 1.03 13.92
CA GLY A 505 2.30 0.28 14.96
C GLY A 505 0.93 -0.19 14.45
N PRO A 506 0.27 -1.16 15.13
CA PRO A 506 -0.93 -1.81 14.61
C PRO A 506 -1.94 -0.77 14.09
N VAL A 507 -2.21 -0.84 12.79
CA VAL A 507 -3.13 0.03 12.05
C VAL A 507 -4.41 0.23 12.85
N GLN A 508 -4.90 1.48 12.91
CA GLN A 508 -6.11 1.89 13.64
C GLN A 508 -7.24 0.85 13.47
N PRO A 509 -7.76 0.24 14.56
CA PRO A 509 -8.75 -0.83 14.52
C PRO A 509 -10.05 -0.49 13.78
N THR A 510 -10.36 0.80 13.61
CA THR A 510 -11.62 1.28 13.03
C THR A 510 -11.77 0.97 11.54
N ALA A 511 -10.69 1.01 10.75
CA ALA A 511 -10.73 0.71 9.30
C ALA A 511 -10.74 -0.80 9.01
N CYS A 512 -10.02 -1.59 9.83
CA CYS A 512 -10.00 -3.06 9.74
C CYS A 512 -11.36 -3.67 10.09
N ILE A 513 -12.10 -3.06 11.02
CA ILE A 513 -13.48 -3.45 11.34
C ILE A 513 -14.41 -3.12 10.16
N TYR A 514 -14.26 -1.94 9.54
CA TYR A 514 -15.10 -1.47 8.44
C TYR A 514 -15.01 -2.34 7.17
N LEU A 515 -13.79 -2.66 6.71
CA LEU A 515 -13.58 -3.44 5.48
C LEU A 515 -13.77 -4.94 5.68
N GLY A 516 -13.37 -5.48 6.83
CA GLY A 516 -13.64 -6.88 7.19
C GLY A 516 -15.14 -7.17 7.32
N LEU A 517 -15.92 -6.22 7.86
CA LEU A 517 -17.38 -6.34 7.90
C LEU A 517 -18.01 -6.28 6.51
N LEU A 518 -17.55 -5.38 5.64
CA LEU A 518 -18.05 -5.25 4.27
C LEU A 518 -17.76 -6.50 3.42
N ASP A 519 -16.59 -7.12 3.57
CA ASP A 519 -16.24 -8.33 2.81
C ASP A 519 -16.98 -9.58 3.32
N ILE A 520 -17.22 -9.69 4.63
CA ILE A 520 -18.00 -10.79 5.23
C ILE A 520 -19.50 -10.66 4.89
N VAL A 521 -20.06 -9.44 4.89
CA VAL A 521 -21.46 -9.18 4.52
C VAL A 521 -21.70 -9.38 3.01
N LYS A 522 -20.71 -9.11 2.15
CA LYS A 522 -20.79 -9.39 0.71
C LYS A 522 -20.78 -10.88 0.38
N ARG A 523 -20.28 -11.73 1.28
CA ARG A 523 -20.07 -13.17 1.07
C ARG A 523 -21.14 -14.09 1.69
N GLY A 524 -22.12 -13.57 2.45
CA GLY A 524 -23.18 -14.38 3.06
C GLY A 524 -24.47 -13.61 3.42
N SER A 525 -25.62 -14.28 3.30
CA SER A 525 -26.92 -13.74 3.72
C SER A 525 -26.95 -13.56 5.25
N THR A 526 -27.11 -12.33 5.74
CA THR A 526 -27.14 -12.04 7.18
C THR A 526 -28.56 -12.22 7.76
N GLU A 527 -28.69 -13.06 8.79
CA GLU A 527 -29.86 -13.07 9.69
C GLU A 527 -29.43 -12.61 11.09
N GLY A 528 -29.76 -11.36 11.45
CA GLY A 528 -29.76 -10.86 12.83
C GLY A 528 -28.43 -10.32 13.40
N MET A 529 -28.33 -9.00 13.53
CA MET A 529 -27.28 -8.30 14.30
C MET A 529 -27.87 -7.80 15.63
N ARG A 530 -27.15 -7.94 16.77
CA ARG A 530 -27.52 -7.33 18.07
C ARG A 530 -26.31 -6.64 18.68
N VAL A 531 -26.47 -5.38 19.07
CA VAL A 531 -25.48 -4.62 19.84
C VAL A 531 -25.88 -4.65 21.32
N LEU A 532 -24.98 -5.08 22.21
CA LEU A 532 -25.17 -4.97 23.66
C LEU A 532 -24.45 -3.71 24.16
N GLY A 533 -25.19 -2.78 24.76
CA GLY A 533 -24.56 -1.63 25.42
C GLY A 533 -25.43 -0.43 25.78
N GLN A 534 -26.58 -0.20 25.12
CA GLN A 534 -27.57 0.83 25.50
C GLN A 534 -28.92 0.50 24.84
N ASP A 535 -30.02 0.51 25.63
CA ASP A 535 -31.38 0.54 25.09
C ASP A 535 -31.59 1.88 24.39
N LEU A 536 -31.41 1.91 23.07
CA LEU A 536 -31.94 2.97 22.21
C LEU A 536 -33.16 2.39 21.50
N GLY A 537 -34.33 2.60 22.11
CA GLY A 537 -35.61 2.21 21.56
C GLY A 537 -35.85 2.90 20.21
N PHE A 538 -36.10 2.09 19.18
CA PHE A 538 -36.79 2.57 17.98
C PHE A 538 -38.29 2.47 18.25
N ASP A 539 -38.87 3.55 18.79
CA ASP A 539 -40.31 3.77 18.72
C ASP A 539 -40.64 4.32 17.33
N ASP A 540 -40.91 3.43 16.37
CA ASP A 540 -41.81 3.72 15.25
C ASP A 540 -42.76 2.52 15.05
N PRO A 541 -44.06 2.66 15.37
CA PRO A 541 -45.03 1.57 15.31
C PRO A 541 -45.44 1.32 13.86
N GLY A 542 -44.60 0.59 13.11
CA GLY A 542 -44.80 0.51 11.66
C GLY A 542 -44.34 -0.73 10.91
N THR A 543 -43.69 -1.74 11.50
CA THR A 543 -43.35 -2.98 10.75
C THR A 543 -43.05 -4.16 11.68
N ALA A 544 -44.10 -4.83 12.16
CA ALA A 544 -44.01 -6.19 12.68
C ALA A 544 -44.12 -7.17 11.49
N GLY A 545 -42.99 -7.54 10.90
CA GLY A 545 -42.88 -8.55 9.85
C GLY A 545 -41.41 -8.98 9.77
N SER A 546 -41.17 -10.28 9.57
CA SER A 546 -39.84 -10.91 9.45
C SER A 546 -38.78 -9.96 8.89
N LEU A 547 -37.71 -9.71 9.66
CA LEU A 547 -36.54 -8.94 9.22
C LEU A 547 -35.89 -9.64 8.02
N GLY A 548 -36.33 -9.28 6.83
CA GLY A 548 -35.63 -9.52 5.58
C GLY A 548 -34.37 -8.65 5.50
N THR A 549 -33.47 -9.05 4.61
CA THR A 549 -32.22 -8.37 4.23
C THR A 549 -32.28 -6.84 4.33
N VAL A 550 -31.48 -6.26 5.22
CA VAL A 550 -31.28 -4.80 5.32
C VAL A 550 -30.31 -4.35 4.23
N PRO A 551 -30.59 -3.29 3.45
CA PRO A 551 -29.69 -2.78 2.41
C PRO A 551 -28.37 -2.23 2.97
N LEU A 552 -27.25 -2.57 2.31
CA LEU A 552 -25.86 -2.23 2.70
C LEU A 552 -25.64 -0.73 3.01
N TRP A 553 -26.20 0.14 2.19
CA TRP A 553 -26.04 1.60 2.30
C TRP A 553 -26.66 2.20 3.56
N MET A 554 -27.70 1.54 4.11
CA MET A 554 -28.38 1.98 5.33
C MET A 554 -27.54 1.71 6.58
N ILE A 555 -26.72 0.65 6.54
CA ILE A 555 -25.73 0.32 7.57
C ILE A 555 -24.52 1.25 7.46
N GLU A 556 -24.09 1.58 6.24
CA GLU A 556 -23.03 2.56 5.96
C GLU A 556 -23.39 3.95 6.52
N GLU A 557 -24.59 4.47 6.23
CA GLU A 557 -25.06 5.74 6.81
C GLU A 557 -25.17 5.69 8.34
N TRP A 558 -25.53 4.54 8.92
CA TRP A 558 -25.72 4.39 10.36
C TRP A 558 -24.39 4.35 11.13
N MET A 559 -23.37 3.67 10.59
CA MET A 559 -22.02 3.64 11.17
C MET A 559 -21.27 4.97 11.02
N LEU A 560 -21.50 5.70 9.93
CA LEU A 560 -20.92 7.04 9.72
C LEU A 560 -21.51 8.11 10.66
N ARG A 561 -22.72 7.90 11.18
CA ARG A 561 -23.40 8.86 12.09
C ARG A 561 -23.07 8.66 13.58
N LEU A 562 -22.45 7.54 13.97
CA LEU A 562 -22.09 7.28 15.36
C LEU A 562 -20.73 7.92 15.71
N CYS A 563 -20.79 8.97 16.52
CA CYS A 563 -19.65 9.65 17.13
C CYS A 563 -18.93 8.69 18.11
N PRO A 564 -17.61 8.43 17.98
CA PRO A 564 -16.92 7.40 18.76
C PRO A 564 -16.51 7.95 20.12
N SER A 565 -17.42 7.92 21.10
CA SER A 565 -17.07 8.23 22.49
C SER A 565 -17.63 7.25 23.53
N SER A 566 -18.37 6.20 23.12
CA SER A 566 -19.03 5.30 24.09
C SER A 566 -19.20 3.83 23.68
N LEU A 567 -18.68 3.38 22.54
CA LEU A 567 -18.81 1.99 22.09
C LEU A 567 -17.69 1.12 22.69
N SER A 568 -18.01 0.29 23.69
CA SER A 568 -17.05 -0.61 24.35
C SER A 568 -16.86 -1.97 23.67
N SER A 569 -17.85 -2.44 22.90
CA SER A 569 -17.75 -3.66 22.07
C SER A 569 -18.88 -3.72 21.05
N VAL A 570 -18.67 -4.42 19.93
CA VAL A 570 -19.71 -4.76 18.95
C VAL A 570 -19.76 -6.29 18.82
N GLU A 571 -20.93 -6.89 19.04
CA GLU A 571 -21.15 -8.32 18.81
C GLU A 571 -21.87 -8.54 17.48
N ILE A 572 -21.32 -9.42 16.64
CA ILE A 572 -21.86 -9.73 15.31
C ILE A 572 -21.98 -11.25 15.20
N MET A 573 -23.18 -11.73 14.90
CA MET A 573 -23.44 -13.16 14.71
C MET A 573 -23.46 -13.48 13.21
N PHE A 574 -22.72 -14.52 12.82
CA PHE A 574 -22.70 -15.02 11.44
C PHE A 574 -23.29 -16.44 11.38
N SER A 575 -24.04 -16.71 10.32
CA SER A 575 -24.34 -18.06 9.85
C SER A 575 -23.68 -18.24 8.47
N THR A 576 -22.90 -19.30 8.27
CA THR A 576 -22.34 -19.63 6.96
C THR A 576 -23.05 -20.87 6.42
N PHE A 577 -23.57 -20.80 5.19
CA PHE A 577 -24.10 -21.96 4.47
C PHE A 577 -22.95 -22.87 4.06
N SER A 578 -22.87 -24.06 4.64
CA SER A 578 -22.06 -25.16 4.11
C SER A 578 -22.85 -25.95 3.07
N GLY A 579 -23.23 -25.28 2.00
CA GLY A 579 -23.40 -25.97 0.71
C GLY A 579 -22.01 -26.12 0.11
N GLU A 580 -21.64 -27.33 -0.32
CA GLU A 580 -20.50 -27.50 -1.22
C GLU A 580 -20.71 -26.52 -2.39
N SER A 581 -19.78 -25.56 -2.45
CA SER A 581 -19.39 -24.83 -3.64
C SER A 581 -19.68 -25.60 -4.91
N GLU A 582 -20.29 -24.95 -5.91
CA GLU A 582 -19.83 -25.21 -7.27
C GLU A 582 -18.32 -25.00 -7.25
N GLU A 583 -17.56 -26.09 -7.39
CA GLU A 583 -16.11 -26.07 -7.49
C GLU A 583 -15.69 -25.21 -8.69
N LEU A 584 -15.50 -23.91 -8.44
CA LEU A 584 -14.33 -23.23 -8.98
C LEU A 584 -13.12 -23.80 -8.22
N PRO A 585 -12.03 -24.11 -8.94
CA PRO A 585 -11.00 -25.06 -8.50
C PRO A 585 -10.30 -24.52 -7.23
N ASN A 586 -10.58 -25.17 -6.10
CA ASN A 586 -10.03 -24.81 -4.80
C ASN A 586 -9.45 -26.07 -4.14
N ASP A 587 -8.52 -26.74 -4.83
CA ASP A 587 -7.52 -27.60 -4.20
C ASP A 587 -6.20 -26.83 -4.26
N ASN A 588 -5.76 -26.23 -3.14
CA ASN A 588 -4.33 -26.08 -2.77
C ASN A 588 -3.98 -25.21 -1.54
N TYR A 589 -4.94 -24.67 -0.76
CA TYR A 589 -4.58 -23.76 0.35
C TYR A 589 -4.00 -24.40 1.64
N ASP A 590 -3.86 -25.73 1.74
CA ASP A 590 -3.30 -26.41 2.91
C ASP A 590 -2.00 -27.18 2.60
N ARG A 591 -0.97 -26.48 2.14
CA ARG A 591 0.41 -26.95 2.36
C ARG A 591 1.25 -25.85 3.00
N PRO A 592 1.70 -26.02 4.26
CA PRO A 592 2.57 -25.04 4.87
C PRO A 592 3.89 -25.00 4.11
N LEU A 593 4.34 -23.80 3.75
CA LEU A 593 5.69 -23.49 3.26
C LEU A 593 6.78 -23.73 4.33
N SER A 594 6.41 -24.29 5.48
CA SER A 594 7.31 -24.63 6.57
C SER A 594 7.06 -26.08 7.00
N ALA A 595 8.12 -26.80 7.35
CA ALA A 595 8.05 -28.13 7.94
C ALA A 595 7.46 -28.14 9.38
N ARG A 596 6.98 -26.99 9.87
CA ARG A 596 6.46 -26.77 11.22
C ARG A 596 4.93 -26.58 11.19
N PRO A 597 4.13 -27.45 11.83
CA PRO A 597 2.66 -27.38 11.83
C PRO A 597 2.05 -26.11 12.45
N ASP A 598 2.87 -25.27 13.09
CA ASP A 598 2.52 -24.15 13.97
C ASP A 598 2.94 -22.76 13.43
N ALA A 599 3.60 -22.67 12.28
CA ALA A 599 4.04 -21.39 11.70
C ALA A 599 3.03 -20.81 10.69
N ARG A 600 2.79 -19.48 10.75
CA ARG A 600 2.00 -18.77 9.72
C ARG A 600 2.72 -18.84 8.36
N PRO A 601 2.00 -18.98 7.24
CA PRO A 601 2.60 -18.94 5.91
C PRO A 601 3.25 -17.57 5.66
N PRO A 602 4.39 -17.52 4.93
CA PRO A 602 5.09 -16.28 4.62
C PRO A 602 4.28 -15.43 3.63
N TYR A 603 4.51 -14.12 3.68
CA TYR A 603 4.02 -13.17 2.69
C TYR A 603 4.80 -13.31 1.38
N VAL A 604 4.12 -13.61 0.27
CA VAL A 604 4.77 -13.94 -1.00
C VAL A 604 4.76 -12.73 -1.93
N ILE A 605 5.94 -12.19 -2.22
CA ILE A 605 6.15 -11.05 -3.10
C ILE A 605 6.70 -11.57 -4.43
N VAL A 606 5.92 -11.47 -5.50
CA VAL A 606 6.39 -11.90 -6.83
C VAL A 606 7.02 -10.73 -7.57
N VAL A 607 8.26 -10.89 -8.01
CA VAL A 607 8.96 -9.90 -8.84
C VAL A 607 8.85 -10.35 -10.28
N HIS A 608 8.14 -9.56 -11.08
CA HIS A 608 7.75 -9.96 -12.43
C HIS A 608 8.14 -8.92 -13.48
N SER A 609 8.58 -9.42 -14.63
CA SER A 609 8.74 -8.62 -15.84
C SER A 609 8.21 -9.40 -17.04
N CYS A 610 7.31 -8.79 -17.80
CA CYS A 610 6.73 -9.43 -18.99
C CYS A 610 7.74 -9.56 -20.15
N LYS A 611 8.93 -8.97 -19.97
CA LYS A 611 10.04 -8.94 -20.94
C LYS A 611 11.34 -9.39 -20.27
N GLY A 612 12.19 -10.08 -21.03
CA GLY A 612 13.55 -10.41 -20.63
C GLY A 612 14.51 -9.21 -20.75
N GLY A 613 15.52 -9.15 -19.88
CA GLY A 613 16.59 -8.16 -19.97
C GLY A 613 16.32 -6.79 -19.32
N VAL A 614 15.21 -6.62 -18.60
CA VAL A 614 14.89 -5.36 -17.87
C VAL A 614 15.53 -5.28 -16.47
N GLY A 615 16.30 -6.30 -16.05
CA GLY A 615 16.96 -6.32 -14.73
C GLY A 615 16.11 -6.82 -13.57
N LYS A 616 15.04 -7.57 -13.83
CA LYS A 616 14.15 -8.20 -12.84
C LYS A 616 14.89 -8.94 -11.71
N SER A 617 15.82 -9.84 -12.04
CA SER A 617 16.57 -10.61 -11.04
C SER A 617 17.48 -9.73 -10.17
N THR A 618 18.04 -8.67 -10.76
CA THR A 618 18.80 -7.65 -10.02
C THR A 618 17.88 -6.91 -9.03
N VAL A 619 16.66 -6.55 -9.45
CA VAL A 619 15.67 -5.92 -8.57
C VAL A 619 15.22 -6.89 -7.47
N ALA A 620 14.92 -8.15 -7.80
CA ALA A 620 14.50 -9.16 -6.81
C ALA A 620 15.57 -9.39 -5.74
N PHE A 621 16.83 -9.56 -6.13
CA PHE A 621 17.92 -9.76 -5.18
C PHE A 621 18.15 -8.53 -4.28
N ASN A 622 18.20 -7.34 -4.86
CA ASN A 622 18.42 -6.13 -4.08
C ASN A 622 17.24 -5.76 -3.19
N LEU A 623 16.00 -6.08 -3.61
CA LEU A 623 14.81 -5.97 -2.77
C LEU A 623 14.93 -6.89 -1.55
N SER A 624 15.32 -8.14 -1.75
CA SER A 624 15.51 -9.09 -0.65
C SER A 624 16.61 -8.68 0.31
N LEU A 625 17.72 -8.13 -0.20
CA LEU A 625 18.80 -7.59 0.63
C LEU A 625 18.32 -6.39 1.45
N ALA A 626 17.64 -5.43 0.83
CA ALA A 626 17.09 -4.27 1.51
C ALA A 626 16.16 -4.64 2.66
N LEU A 627 15.28 -5.64 2.46
CA LEU A 627 14.39 -6.14 3.50
C LEU A 627 15.16 -6.85 4.63
N ALA A 628 16.17 -7.67 4.29
CA ALA A 628 16.99 -8.38 5.28
C ALA A 628 17.91 -7.44 6.08
N ASP A 629 18.52 -6.45 5.44
CA ASP A 629 19.31 -5.38 6.06
C ASP A 629 18.46 -4.49 6.97
N SER A 630 17.13 -4.51 6.81
CA SER A 630 16.17 -3.87 7.72
C SER A 630 15.81 -4.75 8.93
N GLY A 631 16.46 -5.92 9.09
CA GLY A 631 16.24 -6.84 10.21
C GLY A 631 15.03 -7.77 10.05
N LEU A 632 14.45 -7.88 8.85
CA LEU A 632 13.33 -8.78 8.58
C LEU A 632 13.80 -10.20 8.25
N ASP A 633 12.98 -11.19 8.60
CA ASP A 633 13.18 -12.59 8.20
C ASP A 633 12.74 -12.78 6.73
N VAL A 634 13.72 -12.77 5.81
CA VAL A 634 13.48 -12.75 4.36
C VAL A 634 14.04 -14.00 3.69
N GLY A 635 13.24 -14.56 2.78
CA GLY A 635 13.63 -15.58 1.83
C GLY A 635 13.60 -15.06 0.39
N LEU A 636 14.47 -15.59 -0.46
CA LEU A 636 14.51 -15.31 -1.89
C LEU A 636 14.52 -16.62 -2.69
N VAL A 637 13.63 -16.73 -3.66
CA VAL A 637 13.50 -17.90 -4.54
C VAL A 637 13.68 -17.47 -5.98
N ASP A 638 14.61 -18.11 -6.68
CA ASP A 638 14.81 -17.98 -8.11
C ASP A 638 13.90 -18.96 -8.85
N ALA A 639 12.77 -18.47 -9.35
CA ALA A 639 11.82 -19.26 -10.12
C ALA A 639 12.17 -19.28 -11.63
N ASP A 640 13.20 -18.56 -12.07
CA ASP A 640 13.68 -18.53 -13.44
C ASP A 640 14.67 -19.67 -13.74
N VAL A 641 14.17 -20.91 -13.66
CA VAL A 641 15.00 -22.14 -13.77
C VAL A 641 15.67 -22.35 -15.14
N MET A 642 15.28 -21.59 -16.16
CA MET A 642 15.83 -21.66 -17.51
C MET A 642 16.83 -20.53 -17.80
N GLY A 643 16.91 -19.53 -16.91
CA GLY A 643 17.80 -18.39 -17.02
C GLY A 643 19.06 -18.52 -16.15
N PRO A 644 20.16 -17.83 -16.50
CA PRO A 644 21.33 -17.70 -15.63
C PRO A 644 21.11 -16.57 -14.62
N SER A 645 20.28 -16.79 -13.60
CA SER A 645 19.88 -15.76 -12.63
C SER A 645 20.67 -15.86 -11.32
N LEU A 646 20.07 -16.28 -10.21
CA LEU A 646 20.66 -16.15 -8.86
C LEU A 646 22.07 -16.75 -8.69
N PRO A 647 22.38 -17.94 -9.23
CA PRO A 647 23.69 -18.59 -9.06
C PRO A 647 24.85 -17.83 -9.69
N ALA A 648 24.56 -16.95 -10.65
CA ALA A 648 25.56 -16.04 -11.22
C ALA A 648 25.82 -14.83 -10.30
N PHE A 649 24.87 -14.47 -9.44
CA PHE A 649 24.87 -13.26 -8.60
C PHE A 649 25.30 -13.52 -7.15
N VAL A 650 24.99 -14.71 -6.62
CA VAL A 650 25.05 -15.01 -5.20
C VAL A 650 25.91 -16.26 -4.96
N LYS A 651 26.90 -16.14 -4.07
CA LYS A 651 27.64 -17.28 -3.50
C LYS A 651 27.23 -17.43 -2.04
N PRO A 652 26.15 -18.16 -1.75
CA PRO A 652 25.73 -18.35 -0.37
C PRO A 652 26.72 -19.25 0.39
N GLU A 653 26.72 -19.15 1.72
CA GLU A 653 27.44 -20.06 2.61
C GLU A 653 26.74 -21.43 2.66
N GLU A 654 27.30 -22.38 3.42
CA GLU A 654 26.65 -23.67 3.69
C GLU A 654 25.21 -23.48 4.17
N GLY A 655 24.26 -24.19 3.56
CA GLY A 655 22.83 -24.06 3.85
C GLY A 655 22.09 -22.98 3.04
N HIS A 656 22.71 -22.44 1.98
CA HIS A 656 22.10 -21.44 1.08
C HIS A 656 21.72 -20.11 1.76
N VAL A 657 22.48 -19.74 2.80
CA VAL A 657 22.29 -18.50 3.55
C VAL A 657 23.28 -17.44 3.05
N TYR A 658 22.79 -16.24 2.78
CA TYR A 658 23.59 -15.08 2.41
C TYR A 658 23.66 -14.09 3.59
N PRO A 659 24.86 -13.77 4.12
CA PRO A 659 25.00 -12.85 5.24
C PRO A 659 24.68 -11.41 4.82
N THR A 660 24.00 -10.67 5.71
CA THR A 660 23.61 -9.26 5.52
C THR A 660 24.04 -8.43 6.73
N ALA A 661 23.93 -7.10 6.68
CA ALA A 661 24.42 -6.22 7.74
C ALA A 661 23.64 -6.37 9.06
N ALA A 662 22.33 -6.67 8.99
CA ALA A 662 21.44 -6.77 10.15
C ALA A 662 20.82 -8.17 10.36
N GLY A 663 21.03 -9.11 9.44
CA GLY A 663 20.44 -10.44 9.50
C GLY A 663 21.01 -11.41 8.48
N SER A 664 20.20 -12.36 8.03
CA SER A 664 20.58 -13.35 7.02
C SER A 664 19.48 -13.52 5.98
N LEU A 665 19.84 -13.51 4.70
CA LEU A 665 18.92 -13.76 3.59
C LEU A 665 19.01 -15.23 3.18
N ARG A 666 17.91 -15.98 3.31
CA ARG A 666 17.86 -17.38 2.85
C ARG A 666 17.53 -17.43 1.37
N CYS A 667 18.42 -17.99 0.56
CA CYS A 667 18.25 -18.04 -0.89
C CYS A 667 17.98 -19.47 -1.35
N GLN A 668 17.17 -19.65 -2.39
CA GLN A 668 17.02 -20.92 -3.08
C GLN A 668 17.03 -20.70 -4.59
N SER A 669 17.84 -21.46 -5.31
CA SER A 669 17.85 -21.48 -6.78
C SER A 669 18.12 -22.88 -7.29
N PHE A 670 17.57 -23.20 -8.46
CA PHE A 670 17.81 -24.48 -9.12
C PHE A 670 19.29 -24.69 -9.47
N GLY A 671 20.03 -23.64 -9.83
CA GLY A 671 21.42 -23.78 -10.25
C GLY A 671 22.41 -24.11 -9.12
N TRP A 672 21.96 -24.22 -7.87
CA TRP A 672 22.76 -24.75 -6.75
C TRP A 672 22.41 -26.18 -6.34
N LEU A 673 21.33 -26.75 -6.89
CA LEU A 673 21.00 -28.14 -6.62
C LEU A 673 22.01 -29.04 -7.33
N ASP A 674 22.46 -30.08 -6.64
CA ASP A 674 23.46 -31.05 -7.11
C ASP A 674 22.91 -32.02 -8.19
N VAL A 675 22.01 -31.50 -9.04
CA VAL A 675 21.49 -32.14 -10.26
C VAL A 675 22.52 -32.09 -11.39
N HIS A 676 23.75 -31.62 -11.10
CA HIS A 676 24.93 -31.63 -11.96
C HIS A 676 25.27 -33.02 -12.54
N LYS A 677 24.65 -34.10 -12.06
CA LYS A 677 24.72 -35.44 -12.68
C LYS A 677 23.69 -35.73 -13.77
N VAL A 678 22.55 -35.03 -13.86
CA VAL A 678 21.48 -35.34 -14.82
C VAL A 678 21.44 -34.38 -16.01
N ALA A 679 21.71 -33.09 -15.81
CA ALA A 679 21.54 -32.07 -16.86
C ALA A 679 22.73 -31.95 -17.85
N LYS A 680 23.88 -32.59 -17.58
CA LYS A 680 25.02 -32.61 -18.51
C LYS A 680 24.82 -33.53 -19.74
N GLN A 681 23.69 -34.24 -19.82
CA GLN A 681 23.32 -35.04 -20.99
C GLN A 681 22.30 -34.33 -21.90
N GLY A 682 22.61 -33.10 -22.35
CA GLY A 682 22.13 -32.55 -23.63
C GLY A 682 20.61 -32.40 -23.88
N ALA A 683 19.74 -32.67 -22.92
CA ALA A 683 18.30 -32.48 -23.03
C ALA A 683 17.90 -31.32 -22.11
N GLY A 684 17.53 -30.18 -22.70
CA GLY A 684 16.99 -29.05 -21.93
C GLY A 684 15.77 -29.47 -21.10
N LEU A 685 15.58 -28.84 -19.94
CA LEU A 685 14.37 -29.02 -19.14
C LEU A 685 13.14 -28.57 -19.95
N SER A 686 12.10 -29.41 -19.98
CA SER A 686 10.82 -29.01 -20.57
C SER A 686 10.15 -27.93 -19.71
N ALA A 687 9.30 -27.09 -20.30
CA ALA A 687 8.54 -26.08 -19.55
C ALA A 687 7.65 -26.69 -18.44
N GLN A 688 7.25 -27.96 -18.58
CA GLN A 688 6.47 -28.67 -17.57
C GLN A 688 7.34 -29.11 -16.39
N SER A 689 8.55 -29.61 -16.66
CA SER A 689 9.54 -29.96 -15.64
C SER A 689 10.04 -28.72 -14.87
N ALA A 690 10.13 -27.56 -15.53
CA ALA A 690 10.48 -26.30 -14.89
C ALA A 690 9.48 -25.89 -13.78
N LYS A 691 8.17 -26.06 -14.04
CA LYS A 691 7.11 -25.76 -13.05
C LYS A 691 7.19 -26.66 -11.83
N GLU A 692 7.43 -27.95 -12.03
CA GLU A 692 7.57 -28.93 -10.95
C GLU A 692 8.77 -28.62 -10.06
N VAL A 693 9.87 -28.19 -10.66
CA VAL A 693 11.07 -27.75 -9.93
C VAL A 693 10.80 -26.49 -9.10
N VAL A 694 10.11 -25.49 -9.65
CA VAL A 694 9.73 -24.28 -8.90
C VAL A 694 8.78 -24.61 -7.74
N ALA A 695 7.76 -25.45 -7.99
CA ALA A 695 6.86 -25.93 -6.95
C ALA A 695 7.61 -26.68 -5.84
N MET A 696 8.60 -27.50 -6.19
CA MET A 696 9.47 -28.19 -5.24
C MET A 696 10.31 -27.21 -4.41
N MET A 697 10.97 -26.23 -5.05
CA MET A 697 11.76 -25.21 -4.33
C MET A 697 10.90 -24.43 -3.35
N LEU A 698 9.68 -24.07 -3.75
CA LEU A 698 8.76 -23.37 -2.87
C LEU A 698 8.32 -24.26 -1.71
N THR A 699 7.84 -25.48 -1.97
CA THR A 699 7.14 -26.30 -0.96
C THR A 699 8.02 -27.25 -0.14
N GLN A 700 9.22 -27.59 -0.60
CA GLN A 700 10.08 -28.61 0.01
C GLN A 700 11.38 -28.07 0.60
N THR A 701 11.69 -26.78 0.39
CA THR A 701 12.82 -26.10 1.03
C THR A 701 12.42 -25.59 2.41
N ASP A 702 13.24 -25.85 3.42
CA ASP A 702 13.05 -25.28 4.77
C ASP A 702 13.59 -23.83 4.83
N TYR A 703 12.68 -22.88 4.63
CA TYR A 703 12.98 -21.45 4.79
C TYR A 703 13.01 -21.00 6.26
N GLY A 704 12.76 -21.87 7.25
CA GLY A 704 12.80 -21.53 8.67
C GLY A 704 11.76 -20.50 9.09
N SER A 705 12.17 -19.43 9.79
CA SER A 705 11.29 -18.38 10.32
C SER A 705 10.97 -17.25 9.33
N VAL A 706 11.22 -17.47 8.03
CA VAL A 706 10.97 -16.46 6.98
C VAL A 706 9.52 -15.96 7.03
N LYS A 707 9.37 -14.63 7.11
CA LYS A 707 8.09 -13.93 7.08
C LYS A 707 7.77 -13.38 5.69
N TYR A 708 8.79 -13.03 4.90
CA TYR A 708 8.65 -12.48 3.55
C TYR A 708 9.41 -13.34 2.56
N LEU A 709 8.71 -13.90 1.57
CA LEU A 709 9.29 -14.72 0.52
C LEU A 709 9.23 -13.96 -0.80
N VAL A 710 10.38 -13.50 -1.29
CA VAL A 710 10.51 -12.85 -2.59
C VAL A 710 10.73 -13.92 -3.65
N VAL A 711 9.97 -13.86 -4.75
CA VAL A 711 10.04 -14.83 -5.85
C VAL A 711 10.42 -14.12 -7.15
N ASP A 712 11.63 -14.40 -7.65
CA ASP A 712 12.11 -13.91 -8.94
C ASP A 712 11.49 -14.74 -10.07
N CYS A 713 10.46 -14.21 -10.74
CA CYS A 713 9.69 -14.96 -11.73
C CYS A 713 10.43 -15.09 -13.07
N PRO A 714 10.20 -16.13 -13.90
CA PRO A 714 10.77 -16.21 -15.25
C PRO A 714 10.26 -15.09 -16.19
N PRO A 715 10.98 -14.75 -17.26
CA PRO A 715 10.56 -13.73 -18.23
C PRO A 715 9.40 -14.19 -19.12
N GLY A 716 8.58 -13.23 -19.57
CA GLY A 716 7.49 -13.42 -20.55
C GLY A 716 6.10 -13.16 -19.96
N THR A 717 5.03 -13.21 -20.77
CA THR A 717 3.62 -13.13 -20.30
C THR A 717 3.17 -14.41 -19.58
N GLY A 718 4.13 -15.13 -18.99
CA GLY A 718 3.95 -16.40 -18.33
C GLY A 718 2.89 -16.29 -17.24
N ASP A 719 2.16 -17.37 -17.08
CA ASP A 719 1.09 -17.48 -16.11
C ASP A 719 1.69 -17.63 -14.71
N ILE A 720 2.10 -16.51 -14.10
CA ILE A 720 2.64 -16.44 -12.74
C ILE A 720 1.74 -17.23 -11.77
N PRO A 721 0.40 -17.09 -11.85
CA PRO A 721 -0.49 -17.90 -11.04
C PRO A 721 -0.36 -19.38 -11.38
N ASN A 722 -0.39 -19.82 -12.64
CA ASN A 722 -0.18 -21.25 -12.94
C ASN A 722 1.23 -21.78 -12.62
N LEU A 723 2.25 -20.93 -12.49
CA LEU A 723 3.59 -21.33 -12.03
C LEU A 723 3.62 -21.54 -10.50
N LEU A 724 2.90 -20.72 -9.73
CA LEU A 724 2.94 -20.71 -8.27
C LEU A 724 1.79 -21.52 -7.64
N LEU A 725 0.58 -21.45 -8.21
CA LEU A 725 -0.61 -22.23 -7.84
C LEU A 725 -0.41 -23.72 -8.11
N GLY A 726 0.38 -24.10 -9.12
CA GLY A 726 0.79 -25.49 -9.38
C GLY A 726 1.60 -26.10 -8.23
N GLY A 727 2.23 -25.25 -7.39
CA GLY A 727 2.88 -25.62 -6.13
C GLY A 727 2.08 -25.30 -4.89
N GLY A 728 0.83 -24.82 -5.00
CA GLY A 728 0.00 -24.41 -3.87
C GLY A 728 0.48 -23.17 -3.12
N VAL A 729 1.22 -22.28 -3.81
CA VAL A 729 1.65 -20.99 -3.28
C VAL A 729 0.84 -19.87 -3.91
N HIS A 730 0.26 -19.02 -3.07
CA HIS A 730 -0.55 -17.89 -3.50
C HIS A 730 0.24 -16.59 -3.37
N PRO A 731 0.47 -15.86 -4.47
CA PRO A 731 1.11 -14.54 -4.43
C PRO A 731 0.28 -13.57 -3.60
N SER A 732 0.93 -12.84 -2.70
CA SER A 732 0.28 -11.83 -1.89
C SER A 732 0.29 -10.46 -2.59
N CYS A 733 1.38 -10.13 -3.30
CA CYS A 733 1.43 -9.00 -4.24
C CYS A 733 2.49 -9.18 -5.33
N ALA A 734 2.41 -8.35 -6.37
CA ALA A 734 3.38 -8.29 -7.46
C ALA A 734 4.13 -6.96 -7.51
N VAL A 735 5.46 -7.05 -7.63
CA VAL A 735 6.36 -5.95 -7.99
C VAL A 735 6.67 -6.06 -9.48
N VAL A 736 6.28 -5.06 -10.25
CA VAL A 736 6.38 -5.05 -11.71
C VAL A 736 7.64 -4.32 -12.13
N VAL A 737 8.57 -5.00 -12.81
CA VAL A 737 9.82 -4.42 -13.29
C VAL A 737 9.73 -4.14 -14.79
N THR A 738 10.00 -2.91 -15.20
CA THR A 738 9.99 -2.46 -16.60
C THR A 738 11.13 -1.47 -16.86
N THR A 739 11.27 -0.99 -18.10
CA THR A 739 12.08 0.16 -18.48
C THR A 739 11.15 1.24 -19.07
N PRO A 740 11.55 2.53 -19.14
CA PRO A 740 10.70 3.59 -19.71
C PRO A 740 10.48 3.44 -21.22
N HIS A 741 11.17 2.51 -21.88
CA HIS A 741 11.02 2.27 -23.29
C HIS A 741 9.58 1.82 -23.62
N LYS A 742 8.90 2.55 -24.51
CA LYS A 742 7.48 2.31 -24.88
C LYS A 742 7.14 0.85 -25.19
N LEU A 743 7.98 0.15 -25.96
CA LEU A 743 7.79 -1.29 -26.23
C LEU A 743 7.84 -2.15 -24.94
N SER A 744 8.71 -1.83 -23.99
CA SER A 744 8.77 -2.52 -22.69
C SER A 744 7.47 -2.31 -21.91
N LEU A 745 6.94 -1.08 -21.89
CA LEU A 745 5.68 -0.77 -21.22
C LEU A 745 4.48 -1.49 -21.86
N MET A 746 4.45 -1.61 -23.20
CA MET A 746 3.40 -2.36 -23.90
C MET A 746 3.41 -3.85 -23.55
N ASP A 747 4.59 -4.48 -23.49
CA ASP A 747 4.73 -5.87 -23.05
C ASP A 747 4.33 -6.02 -21.57
N THR A 748 4.77 -5.09 -20.72
CA THR A 748 4.46 -5.08 -19.29
C THR A 748 2.97 -4.96 -19.02
N LYS A 749 2.24 -4.16 -19.80
CA LYS A 749 0.78 -3.99 -19.68
C LYS A 749 0.03 -5.31 -19.78
N LEU A 750 0.39 -6.17 -20.73
CA LEU A 750 -0.28 -7.45 -20.96
C LEU A 750 -0.19 -8.38 -19.74
N GLY A 751 0.95 -8.40 -19.04
CA GLY A 751 1.08 -9.19 -17.82
C GLY A 751 0.46 -8.52 -16.59
N VAL A 752 0.48 -7.18 -16.49
CA VAL A 752 -0.27 -6.47 -15.44
C VAL A 752 -1.77 -6.78 -15.52
N ASP A 753 -2.35 -6.73 -16.73
CA ASP A 753 -3.76 -7.07 -16.95
C ASP A 753 -4.07 -8.53 -16.57
N LYS A 754 -3.10 -9.43 -16.76
CA LYS A 754 -3.22 -10.84 -16.38
C LYS A 754 -3.17 -11.02 -14.86
N ILE A 755 -2.15 -10.46 -14.21
CA ILE A 755 -1.98 -10.49 -12.74
C ILE A 755 -3.24 -9.96 -12.03
N ARG A 756 -3.82 -8.86 -12.54
CA ARG A 756 -5.08 -8.30 -12.03
C ARG A 756 -6.28 -9.22 -12.25
N ARG A 757 -6.40 -9.86 -13.42
CA ARG A 757 -7.46 -10.84 -13.71
C ARG A 757 -7.40 -12.05 -12.79
N ASP A 758 -6.20 -12.44 -12.39
CA ASP A 758 -5.95 -13.57 -11.51
C ASP A 758 -6.02 -13.19 -10.01
N GLY A 759 -6.47 -11.97 -9.69
CA GLY A 759 -6.76 -11.53 -8.32
C GLY A 759 -5.53 -11.12 -7.50
N VAL A 760 -4.37 -10.94 -8.12
CA VAL A 760 -3.14 -10.53 -7.43
C VAL A 760 -2.99 -9.01 -7.48
N THR A 761 -2.72 -8.39 -6.32
CA THR A 761 -2.53 -6.94 -6.20
C THR A 761 -1.19 -6.50 -6.79
N ILE A 762 -1.21 -5.45 -7.62
CA ILE A 762 0.02 -4.76 -8.05
C ILE A 762 0.48 -3.86 -6.91
N GLY A 763 1.57 -4.23 -6.26
CA GLY A 763 2.08 -3.49 -5.10
C GLY A 763 3.00 -2.33 -5.48
N ALA A 764 3.79 -2.46 -6.55
CA ALA A 764 4.70 -1.40 -7.01
C ALA A 764 5.13 -1.60 -8.47
N ILE A 765 5.56 -0.51 -9.10
CA ILE A 765 6.27 -0.51 -10.39
C ILE A 765 7.71 -0.07 -10.15
N VAL A 766 8.66 -0.81 -10.71
CA VAL A 766 10.08 -0.46 -10.76
C VAL A 766 10.46 -0.20 -12.21
N GLU A 767 10.68 1.06 -12.55
CA GLU A 767 11.27 1.48 -13.82
C GLU A 767 12.78 1.44 -13.72
N ASN A 768 13.35 0.31 -14.12
CA ASN A 768 14.79 0.14 -14.20
C ASN A 768 15.37 0.83 -15.44
N MET A 769 16.64 1.22 -15.38
CA MET A 769 17.33 1.93 -16.46
C MET A 769 16.61 3.23 -16.85
N ALA A 770 15.97 3.88 -15.89
CA ALA A 770 15.15 5.07 -16.11
C ALA A 770 15.96 6.30 -16.53
N TYR A 771 17.12 6.46 -15.91
CA TYR A 771 18.02 7.58 -16.15
C TYR A 771 19.48 7.18 -16.01
N LEU A 772 20.39 7.97 -16.58
CA LEU A 772 21.83 7.88 -16.42
C LEU A 772 22.31 9.19 -15.81
N GLU A 773 22.98 9.15 -14.66
CA GLU A 773 23.70 10.31 -14.16
C GLU A 773 25.06 10.39 -14.85
N CYS A 774 25.32 11.49 -15.56
CA CYS A 774 26.60 11.70 -16.24
C CYS A 774 27.73 11.78 -15.20
N PRO A 775 28.74 10.90 -15.26
CA PRO A 775 29.79 10.84 -14.25
C PRO A 775 30.68 12.10 -14.21
N ASP A 776 30.72 12.87 -15.29
CA ASP A 776 31.60 14.06 -15.41
C ASP A 776 30.90 15.36 -14.99
N CYS A 777 29.57 15.45 -15.13
CA CYS A 777 28.83 16.70 -14.90
C CYS A 777 27.56 16.57 -14.05
N SER A 778 27.25 15.36 -13.54
CA SER A 778 26.05 15.05 -12.74
C SER A 778 24.71 15.37 -13.41
N ARG A 779 24.70 15.63 -14.72
CA ARG A 779 23.46 15.78 -15.49
C ARG A 779 22.74 14.44 -15.53
N VAL A 780 21.47 14.43 -15.13
CA VAL A 780 20.56 13.29 -15.32
C VAL A 780 20.10 13.26 -16.77
N ILE A 781 20.27 12.11 -17.42
CA ILE A 781 19.90 11.87 -18.81
C ILE A 781 18.85 10.76 -18.81
N HIS A 782 17.68 11.01 -19.37
CA HIS A 782 16.65 9.98 -19.57
C HIS A 782 16.79 9.39 -20.99
N PRO A 783 17.53 8.28 -21.19
CA PRO A 783 17.89 7.80 -22.52
C PRO A 783 16.69 7.32 -23.35
N PHE A 784 15.58 7.01 -22.68
CA PHE A 784 14.33 6.55 -23.32
C PHE A 784 13.20 7.58 -23.25
N GLY A 785 13.48 8.79 -22.79
CA GLY A 785 12.48 9.82 -22.48
C GLY A 785 11.79 9.59 -21.13
N GLU A 786 10.90 10.51 -20.77
CA GLU A 786 10.06 10.46 -19.58
C GLU A 786 8.66 9.96 -19.98
N ALA A 787 8.19 8.90 -19.34
CA ALA A 787 6.85 8.37 -19.53
C ALA A 787 6.29 7.98 -18.18
N ASP A 788 5.01 8.30 -17.90
CA ASP A 788 4.36 7.81 -16.68
C ASP A 788 4.00 6.33 -16.86
N PRO A 789 4.63 5.41 -16.11
CA PRO A 789 4.34 3.99 -16.22
C PRO A 789 2.95 3.65 -15.66
N ARG A 790 2.37 4.46 -14.76
CA ARG A 790 1.02 4.23 -14.25
C ARG A 790 0.00 4.40 -15.36
N ALA A 791 0.04 5.53 -16.05
CA ALA A 791 -0.78 5.79 -17.22
C ALA A 791 -0.60 4.72 -18.31
N ALA A 792 0.65 4.33 -18.62
CA ALA A 792 0.94 3.32 -19.62
C ALA A 792 0.32 1.95 -19.25
N LEU A 793 0.41 1.56 -17.99
CA LEU A 793 -0.08 0.28 -17.48
C LEU A 793 -1.58 0.30 -17.14
N GLY A 794 -2.22 1.46 -17.02
CA GLY A 794 -3.63 1.58 -16.64
C GLY A 794 -3.86 1.35 -15.14
N LEU A 795 -2.93 1.87 -14.33
CA LEU A 795 -2.92 1.80 -12.87
C LEU A 795 -3.20 3.20 -12.30
N GLY A 796 -3.82 3.28 -11.13
CA GLY A 796 -4.11 4.54 -10.47
C GLY A 796 -2.91 5.09 -9.69
N ASP A 797 -3.06 6.31 -9.18
CA ASP A 797 -2.01 7.05 -8.44
C ASP A 797 -1.59 6.34 -7.13
N GLU A 798 -2.43 5.43 -6.64
CA GLU A 798 -2.17 4.60 -5.45
C GLU A 798 -1.02 3.59 -5.64
N VAL A 799 -0.62 3.28 -6.88
CA VAL A 799 0.48 2.34 -7.14
C VAL A 799 1.82 3.08 -7.14
N PRO A 800 2.75 2.80 -6.22
CA PRO A 800 4.04 3.48 -6.18
C PRO A 800 4.91 3.12 -7.39
N VAL A 801 5.71 4.10 -7.85
CA VAL A 801 6.67 3.97 -8.95
C VAL A 801 8.07 4.29 -8.43
N VAL A 802 9.02 3.41 -8.73
CA VAL A 802 10.43 3.53 -8.34
C VAL A 802 11.30 3.56 -9.59
N GLU A 803 12.02 4.65 -9.82
CA GLU A 803 12.98 4.78 -10.91
C GLU A 803 14.39 4.38 -10.48
N LEU A 804 15.02 3.47 -11.22
CA LEU A 804 16.41 3.06 -10.99
C LEU A 804 17.33 3.52 -12.14
N PRO A 805 18.54 4.01 -11.82
CA PRO A 805 19.47 4.47 -12.84
C PRO A 805 20.13 3.33 -13.63
N ILE A 806 20.70 3.68 -14.77
CA ILE A 806 21.68 2.89 -15.51
C ILE A 806 23.00 2.98 -14.75
N GLU A 807 23.32 1.92 -14.01
CA GLU A 807 24.56 1.84 -13.23
C GLU A 807 25.54 0.83 -13.83
N ALA A 808 26.70 1.32 -14.24
CA ALA A 808 27.73 0.49 -14.86
C ALA A 808 28.24 -0.60 -13.91
N THR A 809 28.32 -0.32 -12.60
CA THR A 809 28.80 -1.29 -11.60
C THR A 809 27.86 -2.49 -11.45
N LEU A 810 26.56 -2.33 -11.71
CA LEU A 810 25.61 -3.46 -11.66
C LEU A 810 25.87 -4.50 -12.74
N SER A 811 26.50 -4.12 -13.85
CA SER A 811 26.89 -5.05 -14.91
C SER A 811 28.09 -5.93 -14.52
N THR A 812 28.87 -5.53 -13.50
CA THR A 812 30.12 -6.19 -13.11
C THR A 812 30.12 -6.82 -11.72
N SER A 813 29.47 -6.20 -10.73
CA SER A 813 29.45 -6.68 -9.34
C SER A 813 28.07 -7.14 -8.87
N PHE A 814 27.01 -6.88 -9.65
CA PHE A 814 25.60 -7.22 -9.40
C PHE A 814 25.01 -6.75 -8.04
N THR A 815 25.86 -6.13 -7.23
CA THR A 815 25.64 -5.50 -5.94
C THR A 815 26.36 -4.15 -5.97
N ALA A 816 25.80 -3.15 -5.29
CA ALA A 816 26.52 -1.91 -5.04
C ALA A 816 27.80 -2.21 -4.21
N PRO A 817 28.96 -1.59 -4.48
CA PRO A 817 30.18 -1.79 -3.70
C PRO A 817 29.95 -1.47 -2.23
N ARG A 818 30.11 -2.47 -1.36
CA ARG A 818 29.90 -2.34 0.09
C ARG A 818 31.08 -1.67 0.82
N ASP A 819 32.30 -1.78 0.29
CA ASP A 819 33.53 -1.32 0.95
C ASP A 819 34.38 -0.41 0.04
N SER A 820 34.20 0.90 0.17
CA SER A 820 35.23 1.88 -0.21
C SER A 820 35.31 2.93 0.90
N PRO A 821 36.49 3.14 1.52
CA PRO A 821 36.67 4.22 2.47
C PRO A 821 36.45 5.57 1.76
N PRO A 822 36.06 6.63 2.48
CA PRO A 822 35.91 7.97 1.91
C PRO A 822 37.29 8.53 1.55
N GLY A 823 37.81 8.14 0.39
CA GLY A 823 39.12 8.52 -0.12
C GLY A 823 39.07 8.67 -1.64
N ALA A 824 39.46 9.86 -2.09
CA ALA A 824 39.64 10.33 -3.46
C ALA A 824 39.53 9.27 -4.59
N GLY A 825 38.43 9.29 -5.34
CA GLY A 825 38.37 8.70 -6.68
C GLY A 825 37.19 7.78 -7.01
N ALA A 826 36.36 7.38 -6.05
CA ALA A 826 35.14 6.62 -6.35
C ALA A 826 33.99 7.57 -6.78
N PRO A 827 33.24 7.29 -7.87
CA PRO A 827 32.07 8.06 -8.23
C PRO A 827 31.05 8.01 -7.07
N ARG A 828 30.59 9.19 -6.64
CA ARG A 828 29.78 9.40 -5.42
C ARG A 828 28.35 8.80 -5.46
N GLY A 829 27.99 7.98 -6.45
CA GLY A 829 26.62 7.49 -6.64
C GLY A 829 26.30 6.14 -5.97
N VAL A 830 27.29 5.26 -5.80
CA VAL A 830 26.97 3.82 -5.72
C VAL A 830 26.50 3.35 -4.34
N LYS A 831 26.93 4.01 -3.26
CA LYS A 831 26.45 3.68 -1.90
C LYS A 831 25.00 4.11 -1.69
N GLY A 832 24.54 5.12 -2.44
CA GLY A 832 23.27 5.79 -2.15
C GLY A 832 22.04 5.18 -2.82
N ILE A 833 22.11 4.47 -3.94
CA ILE A 833 20.91 4.10 -4.72
C ILE A 833 20.21 2.85 -4.19
N TYR A 834 20.96 1.87 -3.69
CA TYR A 834 20.40 0.64 -3.11
C TYR A 834 20.18 0.71 -1.60
N ASP A 835 20.91 1.58 -0.89
CA ASP A 835 20.52 2.06 0.45
C ASP A 835 19.29 2.98 0.36
N ARG A 836 19.08 3.59 -0.82
CA ARG A 836 17.81 4.21 -1.22
C ARG A 836 16.80 3.22 -1.75
N LEU A 837 17.07 1.93 -1.95
CA LEU A 837 15.99 1.01 -2.30
C LEU A 837 14.96 1.01 -1.17
N PRO A 838 15.31 0.90 0.13
CA PRO A 838 14.40 1.17 1.26
C PRO A 838 13.87 2.61 1.38
N MET A 839 14.58 3.63 0.88
CA MET A 839 14.18 5.05 1.03
C MET A 839 13.43 5.67 -0.16
N VAL A 840 13.56 5.13 -1.36
CA VAL A 840 12.74 5.44 -2.56
C VAL A 840 11.49 4.57 -2.54
N ILE A 841 11.58 3.46 -1.80
CA ILE A 841 10.51 2.82 -1.03
C ILE A 841 10.13 3.69 0.22
N GLN A 842 10.15 5.02 0.12
CA GLN A 842 9.54 5.91 1.13
C GLN A 842 8.02 5.69 1.25
N ASP A 843 7.43 5.01 0.25
CA ASP A 843 6.03 4.59 0.25
C ASP A 843 5.80 3.17 0.80
N TRP A 844 6.76 2.46 1.43
CA TRP A 844 6.42 1.12 1.96
C TRP A 844 5.67 1.07 3.27
N GLY A 845 5.52 2.15 4.03
CA GLY A 845 4.43 2.19 5.01
C GLY A 845 3.08 2.19 4.32
N THR A 846 2.95 2.85 3.15
CA THR A 846 1.79 2.73 2.27
C THR A 846 1.67 1.32 1.66
N PHE A 847 2.78 0.71 1.21
CA PHE A 847 2.81 -0.66 0.68
C PHE A 847 2.41 -1.69 1.75
N ILE A 848 3.05 -1.68 2.92
CA ILE A 848 2.74 -2.60 4.03
C ILE A 848 1.33 -2.33 4.59
N ALA A 849 0.87 -1.07 4.64
CA ALA A 849 -0.50 -0.74 5.01
C ALA A 849 -1.52 -1.20 3.95
N CYS A 850 -1.27 -1.03 2.65
CA CYS A 850 -2.14 -1.52 1.57
C CYS A 850 -2.18 -3.06 1.52
N LEU A 851 -1.09 -3.75 1.87
CA LEU A 851 -1.04 -5.20 2.01
C LEU A 851 -1.79 -5.71 3.25
N ALA A 852 -1.93 -4.89 4.30
CA ALA A 852 -2.77 -5.16 5.46
C ALA A 852 -4.26 -4.82 5.23
N VAL A 853 -4.57 -3.92 4.30
CA VAL A 853 -5.92 -3.49 3.88
C VAL A 853 -6.60 -4.48 2.92
N SER A 854 -5.84 -5.42 2.34
CA SER A 854 -6.32 -6.46 1.41
C SER A 854 -6.38 -7.88 2.00
N MET A 855 -6.12 -8.01 3.31
CA MET A 855 -6.47 -9.19 4.14
C MET A 855 -7.90 -9.07 4.69
#